data_AF-A0A7Y9NIN3-F1
#
_entry.id   AF-A0A7Y9NIN3-F1
#
_cell.length_a   1.000
_cell.length_b   1.000
_cell.length_c   1.000
_cell.angle_alpha   90.00
_cell.angle_beta   90.00
_cell.angle_gamma   90.00
#
_symmetry.space_group_name_H-M   'P 1'
#
loop_
_entity.id
_entity.type
_entity.pdbx_description
1 polymer ?
#
loop_
_entity_poly.entity_id
_entity_poly.type
_entity_poly.pdbx_seq_one_letter_code
_entity_poly.pdbx_strand_id
1 'polypeptide(L)'
;MKLRLIVLSAAVIATLPLPSHTQTPASSVDPYRDEPFVFERYDTTTTMKADGTGDIVQHVIVRIQSDGVARQFSVLNLPYASANSTATMEFVRVHKPDGGTVNTPVDDAMEMPAEVTREAPMYSDLKEKHLPVRSLASGDRLEYQFHTVLTKAQAPGQFWGAEHFLVQGGVVLEQSLTLAVPEKTYVQVWSPNHKTMSVTRDGMRVWTWTSSQTKASARDENGKMTAAEVKDPDEDSDGRKLPSVAWTTFHSWAEVGDWYRSLAEQRLQPTASVRAKADELTKNAKTPQEQAEALYRFVATQIRYISLSFGVGRFQPHTPDEVLDHGYGDCKDKDTLLESLLRAKGMTTAPVLIGAGIAPVMDVPSPAVFNHAITTLELPDAAGKPERVWIDSTAEVAPFRVLMPVIRDQQALVIPDKAPATIEKTPANPPYAYHEDFVAEGTLDSDGLLKSHMVLTARSDTELELRSMMQRLSPAQWDDAMQYLSGAMGFSGKVSGTDMRQTNAAAPVKITYDYSREKYAGWENNQSLPLFPAVELTLVSEEKAPEHDIDLGAPRTVEAHSTMALPAGYRAELPDAVHVSREFATYDKTYRLVDGKVIADRKLVVKVHKLPRDRWKDYLAFQKATLVNDGEPYLRLIPPDHLTINKEGAKSTSTTPAKDTTPAAEPPNPSDTRQQLVEITAMLQRRDLGGARSRLEALRKSSPDAPYVLGMLGLVKANDGDLDSGARDVEAEMKAHPDDDPWMVLGLAQEYSNKQRYSDAEGLLNRYGGSGERVQQMRVYVFGKQGDYTHALGVLRDLQARQPEDRAVASQVASTLYELHRNEEAAMAAKKAMDGSDDPDVINNNVYVLSETKIDLPFAETQSRRSVDLLEKATASHVLEEANTKAFAESANLTASWDTLGYILLLESKPKEAEPYLRAAWFSQQNVIVGNHLAQAFEGLDRNADALWMYRLAKQAEHAADAKQDFAEVAAAIARLEKAGVKAPSGEHFATSMQDFRSYHVKNGAGAEGGGTVRLQLDADGIAAAMLVSGDAKLKPLLDEAKSLRLPGAEPAGSSARVLRDAVVYCGKKSSTCDLVFMLNSGIAVEGASE
;
A
#
# COMPACT_ATOMS: atom_id res chain seq x y z
N MET A 1 -31.28 -35.79 10.49
CA MET A 1 -31.83 -37.18 10.61
C MET A 1 -32.26 -37.38 12.07
N LYS A 2 -33.55 -37.69 12.31
CA LYS A 2 -34.24 -37.95 13.61
C LYS A 2 -34.30 -36.75 14.59
N LEU A 3 -35.38 -35.99 14.81
CA LEU A 3 -36.84 -36.24 14.96
C LEU A 3 -37.23 -36.94 16.28
N ARG A 4 -37.77 -36.17 17.25
CA ARG A 4 -39.06 -36.39 17.98
C ARG A 4 -39.20 -35.32 19.12
N LEU A 5 -40.23 -34.45 19.15
CA LEU A 5 -41.65 -34.66 19.51
C LEU A 5 -41.79 -35.31 20.91
N ILE A 6 -42.65 -34.91 21.86
CA ILE A 6 -43.77 -33.95 21.94
C ILE A 6 -44.31 -33.98 23.41
N VAL A 7 -45.09 -32.96 23.82
CA VAL A 7 -46.22 -33.00 24.80
C VAL A 7 -45.90 -33.17 26.30
N LEU A 8 -46.62 -32.62 27.27
CA LEU A 8 -47.60 -31.52 27.46
C LEU A 8 -48.07 -31.69 28.94
N SER A 9 -48.62 -30.62 29.54
CA SER A 9 -49.48 -30.64 30.77
C SER A 9 -48.73 -30.64 32.11
N ALA A 10 -48.66 -29.52 32.83
CA ALA A 10 -49.71 -28.82 33.60
C ALA A 10 -49.91 -29.36 35.03
N ALA A 11 -49.50 -28.51 35.97
CA ALA A 11 -50.01 -28.24 37.32
C ALA A 11 -50.17 -29.39 38.34
N VAL A 12 -49.61 -29.18 39.54
CA VAL A 12 -50.35 -29.10 40.81
C VAL A 12 -49.42 -28.52 41.90
N ILE A 13 -50.00 -27.61 42.67
CA ILE A 13 -49.47 -26.88 43.83
C ILE A 13 -49.44 -27.80 45.05
N ALA A 14 -48.36 -27.77 45.85
CA ALA A 14 -48.41 -27.73 47.33
C ALA A 14 -46.99 -27.69 47.96
N THR A 15 -46.67 -26.49 48.45
CA THR A 15 -45.84 -26.10 49.61
C THR A 15 -45.19 -27.18 50.50
N LEU A 16 -43.89 -27.02 50.76
CA LEU A 16 -43.24 -27.22 52.07
C LEU A 16 -41.99 -26.29 52.17
N PRO A 17 -41.61 -25.81 53.38
CA PRO A 17 -40.75 -24.64 53.59
C PRO A 17 -39.26 -24.99 53.54
N LEU A 18 -38.43 -24.07 53.04
CA LEU A 18 -36.97 -24.15 53.07
C LEU A 18 -36.37 -23.13 54.05
N PRO A 19 -35.25 -23.49 54.72
CA PRO A 19 -34.63 -22.71 55.77
C PRO A 19 -33.89 -21.49 55.24
N SER A 20 -33.90 -20.44 56.06
CA SER A 20 -33.15 -19.20 55.88
C SER A 20 -31.64 -19.45 55.84
N HIS A 21 -31.07 -19.48 54.64
CA HIS A 21 -29.67 -19.16 54.42
C HIS A 21 -29.57 -17.67 54.08
N THR A 22 -29.16 -16.88 55.06
CA THR A 22 -28.56 -15.57 54.83
C THR A 22 -27.22 -15.77 54.12
N GLN A 23 -27.26 -15.81 52.78
CA GLN A 23 -26.08 -15.53 51.97
C GLN A 23 -25.87 -14.01 51.99
N THR A 24 -24.74 -13.59 52.54
CA THR A 24 -24.17 -12.27 52.27
C THR A 24 -24.04 -12.10 50.75
N PRO A 25 -24.56 -11.03 50.12
CA PRO A 25 -24.40 -10.85 48.69
C PRO A 25 -22.91 -10.63 48.42
N ALA A 26 -22.27 -11.54 47.68
CA ALA A 26 -21.05 -11.20 46.97
C ALA A 26 -21.42 -10.04 46.04
N SER A 27 -20.80 -8.87 46.22
CA SER A 27 -20.97 -7.75 45.31
C SER A 27 -20.54 -8.22 43.91
N SER A 28 -21.49 -8.51 43.04
CA SER A 28 -21.20 -8.72 41.62
C SER A 28 -20.57 -7.43 41.12
N VAL A 29 -19.29 -7.48 40.76
CA VAL A 29 -18.63 -6.36 40.09
C VAL A 29 -19.45 -6.05 38.85
N ASP A 30 -20.03 -4.84 38.74
CA ASP A 30 -20.76 -4.40 37.55
C ASP A 30 -19.84 -4.56 36.34
N PRO A 31 -20.17 -5.44 35.36
CA PRO A 31 -19.31 -5.69 34.21
C PRO A 31 -19.15 -4.45 33.31
N TYR A 32 -19.98 -3.42 33.49
CA TYR A 32 -19.97 -2.20 32.67
C TYR A 32 -19.43 -0.98 33.41
N ARG A 33 -18.81 -1.15 34.59
CA ARG A 33 -18.27 -0.05 35.41
C ARG A 33 -17.23 0.82 34.67
N ASP A 34 -16.59 0.24 33.67
CA ASP A 34 -15.51 0.87 32.89
C ASP A 34 -16.05 1.55 31.61
N GLU A 35 -17.35 1.43 31.32
CA GLU A 35 -18.00 2.19 30.25
C GLU A 35 -18.15 3.67 30.63
N PRO A 36 -18.03 4.63 29.69
CA PRO A 36 -18.28 6.04 29.99
C PRO A 36 -19.75 6.33 30.33
N PHE A 37 -20.68 5.52 29.79
CA PHE A 37 -22.10 5.55 30.08
C PHE A 37 -22.77 4.20 29.76
N VAL A 38 -23.91 3.92 30.37
CA VAL A 38 -24.71 2.71 30.10
C VAL A 38 -26.19 3.09 30.02
N PHE A 39 -26.85 2.83 28.89
CA PHE A 39 -28.30 2.95 28.81
C PHE A 39 -28.91 1.73 29.53
N GLU A 40 -29.55 1.97 30.67
CA GLU A 40 -30.30 0.91 31.34
C GLU A 40 -31.62 0.65 30.63
N ARG A 41 -32.22 1.71 30.12
CA ARG A 41 -33.50 1.67 29.41
C ARG A 41 -33.55 2.76 28.36
N TYR A 42 -34.01 2.40 27.17
CA TYR A 42 -34.31 3.34 26.11
C TYR A 42 -35.60 2.90 25.42
N ASP A 43 -36.72 3.52 25.76
CA ASP A 43 -38.01 3.18 25.17
C ASP A 43 -38.51 4.30 24.28
N THR A 44 -39.04 3.93 23.11
CA THR A 44 -39.79 4.84 22.23
C THR A 44 -41.16 4.24 21.95
N THR A 45 -42.22 5.00 22.29
CA THR A 45 -43.60 4.64 22.00
C THR A 45 -44.20 5.65 21.05
N THR A 46 -44.64 5.18 19.89
CA THR A 46 -45.31 5.99 18.86
C THR A 46 -46.76 5.59 18.78
N THR A 47 -47.66 6.52 19.08
CA THR A 47 -49.11 6.33 18.99
C THR A 47 -49.66 7.19 17.88
N MET A 48 -50.26 6.56 16.87
CA MET A 48 -50.86 7.28 15.73
C MET A 48 -52.38 7.23 15.78
N LYS A 49 -53.03 8.26 15.23
CA LYS A 49 -54.48 8.34 14.99
C LYS A 49 -54.77 8.18 13.50
N ALA A 50 -56.02 7.86 13.17
CA ALA A 50 -56.44 7.60 11.79
C ALA A 50 -56.35 8.84 10.87
N ASP A 51 -56.28 10.05 11.44
CA ASP A 51 -56.12 11.30 10.67
C ASP A 51 -54.65 11.66 10.38
N GLY A 52 -53.69 10.87 10.89
CA GLY A 52 -52.25 11.12 10.76
C GLY A 52 -51.63 11.97 11.89
N THR A 53 -52.42 12.39 12.88
CA THR A 53 -51.89 12.98 14.13
C THR A 53 -51.52 11.88 15.14
N GLY A 54 -50.84 12.23 16.23
CA GLY A 54 -50.34 11.24 17.17
C GLY A 54 -49.40 11.83 18.22
N ASP A 55 -48.69 10.95 18.90
CA ASP A 55 -47.66 11.30 19.88
C ASP A 55 -46.50 10.30 19.88
N ILE A 56 -45.33 10.80 20.26
CA ILE A 56 -44.09 10.03 20.43
C ILE A 56 -43.61 10.29 21.86
N VAL A 57 -43.49 9.23 22.66
CA VAL A 57 -42.97 9.28 24.02
C VAL A 57 -41.65 8.53 24.07
N GLN A 58 -40.61 9.19 24.55
CA GLN A 58 -39.29 8.59 24.77
C GLN A 58 -38.96 8.58 26.25
N HIS A 59 -38.71 7.41 26.83
CA HIS A 59 -38.29 7.26 28.24
C HIS A 59 -36.89 6.66 28.29
N VAL A 60 -35.97 7.40 28.89
CA VAL A 60 -34.55 7.05 28.91
C VAL A 60 -34.03 7.03 30.34
N ILE A 61 -33.29 5.97 30.64
CA ILE A 61 -32.50 5.84 31.86
C ILE A 61 -31.06 5.55 31.44
N VAL A 62 -30.13 6.41 31.87
CA VAL A 62 -28.70 6.28 31.56
C VAL A 62 -27.86 6.45 32.82
N ARG A 63 -26.89 5.54 33.03
CA ARG A 63 -25.82 5.70 34.01
C ARG A 63 -24.73 6.58 33.41
N ILE A 64 -24.36 7.64 34.12
CA ILE A 64 -23.30 8.57 33.74
C ILE A 64 -22.06 8.17 34.54
N GLN A 65 -20.99 7.70 33.88
CA GLN A 65 -19.82 7.13 34.57
C GLN A 65 -18.52 7.89 34.27
N SER A 66 -18.59 8.98 33.49
CA SER A 66 -17.46 9.86 33.24
C SER A 66 -17.86 11.34 33.24
N ASP A 67 -16.91 12.21 33.58
CA ASP A 67 -17.13 13.65 33.57
C ASP A 67 -17.40 14.20 32.17
N GLY A 68 -16.82 13.57 31.13
CA GLY A 68 -17.08 13.94 29.73
C GLY A 68 -18.55 13.75 29.35
N VAL A 69 -19.12 12.60 29.71
CA VAL A 69 -20.54 12.31 29.49
C VAL A 69 -21.41 13.21 30.36
N ALA A 70 -21.04 13.46 31.63
CA ALA A 70 -21.80 14.37 32.49
C ALA A 70 -21.90 15.78 31.88
N ARG A 71 -20.84 16.28 31.24
CA ARG A 71 -20.88 17.55 30.49
C ARG A 71 -21.78 17.46 29.25
N GLN A 72 -21.72 16.36 28.50
CA GLN A 72 -22.56 16.15 27.32
C GLN A 72 -24.06 16.15 27.67
N PHE A 73 -24.45 15.51 28.77
CA PHE A 73 -25.84 15.45 29.25
C PHE A 73 -26.22 16.60 30.20
N SER A 74 -25.35 17.60 30.39
CA SER A 74 -25.61 18.74 31.28
C SER A 74 -26.72 19.66 30.79
N VAL A 75 -27.03 19.61 29.49
CA VAL A 75 -28.20 20.26 28.89
C VAL A 75 -28.91 19.23 28.02
N LEU A 76 -30.15 18.91 28.37
CA LEU A 76 -31.00 18.10 27.51
C LEU A 76 -31.59 18.98 26.41
N ASN A 77 -31.50 18.51 25.17
CA ASN A 77 -32.04 19.18 24.00
C ASN A 77 -33.14 18.33 23.35
N LEU A 78 -34.30 18.93 23.07
CA LEU A 78 -35.40 18.30 22.36
C LEU A 78 -35.82 19.18 21.15
N PRO A 79 -35.40 18.83 19.92
CA PRO A 79 -35.80 19.55 18.71
C PRO A 79 -37.22 19.16 18.27
N TYR A 80 -37.96 20.11 17.73
CA TYR A 80 -39.29 19.88 17.13
C TYR A 80 -39.66 20.96 16.11
N ALA A 81 -40.63 20.67 15.24
CA ALA A 81 -41.15 21.60 14.26
C ALA A 81 -42.50 22.17 14.73
N SER A 82 -42.48 23.41 15.21
CA SER A 82 -43.65 24.06 15.80
C SER A 82 -44.83 24.27 14.82
N ALA A 83 -44.59 24.14 13.51
CA ALA A 83 -45.64 24.17 12.49
C ALA A 83 -46.59 22.96 12.54
N ASN A 84 -46.14 21.81 13.07
CA ASN A 84 -46.93 20.58 13.10
C ASN A 84 -46.81 19.73 14.37
N SER A 85 -45.99 20.13 15.34
CA SER A 85 -45.88 19.44 16.63
C SER A 85 -45.63 20.38 17.80
N THR A 86 -45.84 19.86 19.00
CA THR A 86 -45.36 20.45 20.26
C THR A 86 -44.52 19.44 21.01
N ALA A 87 -43.51 19.89 21.75
CA ALA A 87 -42.63 19.01 22.51
C ALA A 87 -42.56 19.43 23.98
N THR A 88 -42.53 18.46 24.89
CA THR A 88 -42.42 18.64 26.34
C THR A 88 -41.44 17.64 26.95
N MET A 89 -40.83 18.04 28.06
CA MET A 89 -40.11 17.13 28.95
C MET A 89 -41.06 16.88 30.12
N GLU A 90 -41.51 15.64 30.31
CA GLU A 90 -42.50 15.30 31.35
C GLU A 90 -41.83 15.28 32.74
N PHE A 91 -40.60 14.78 32.80
CA PHE A 91 -39.75 14.85 33.99
C PHE A 91 -38.28 14.66 33.63
N VAL A 92 -37.39 15.19 34.48
CA VAL A 92 -35.94 14.96 34.44
C VAL A 92 -35.43 14.79 35.87
N ARG A 93 -34.80 13.66 36.16
CA ARG A 93 -34.39 13.25 37.49
C ARG A 93 -32.96 12.73 37.48
N VAL A 94 -32.16 13.19 38.43
CA VAL A 94 -30.80 12.69 38.68
C VAL A 94 -30.82 11.90 39.98
N HIS A 95 -30.63 10.59 39.88
CA HIS A 95 -30.49 9.72 41.04
C HIS A 95 -29.02 9.63 41.44
N LYS A 96 -28.76 9.90 42.71
CA LYS A 96 -27.44 9.93 43.32
C LYS A 96 -27.05 8.55 43.87
N PRO A 97 -25.74 8.24 43.94
CA PRO A 97 -25.25 6.98 44.53
C PRO A 97 -25.66 6.78 45.99
N ASP A 98 -25.89 7.87 46.74
CA ASP A 98 -26.34 7.85 48.14
C ASP A 98 -27.86 7.57 48.30
N GLY A 99 -28.57 7.34 47.19
CA GLY A 99 -30.01 7.14 47.15
C GLY A 99 -30.84 8.42 47.03
N GLY A 100 -30.20 9.60 47.05
CA GLY A 100 -30.87 10.88 46.81
C GLY A 100 -31.41 11.00 45.38
N THR A 101 -32.43 11.83 45.16
CA THR A 101 -32.91 12.18 43.81
C THR A 101 -33.04 13.69 43.71
N VAL A 102 -32.41 14.27 42.69
CA VAL A 102 -32.51 15.69 42.34
C VAL A 102 -33.42 15.81 41.13
N ASN A 103 -34.56 16.45 41.30
CA ASN A 103 -35.47 16.75 40.19
C ASN A 103 -35.06 18.07 39.53
N THR A 104 -34.97 18.08 38.21
CA THR A 104 -34.85 19.31 37.42
C THR A 104 -36.27 19.76 37.04
N PRO A 105 -36.74 20.94 37.48
CA PRO A 105 -38.05 21.45 37.09
C PRO A 105 -38.12 21.64 35.57
N VAL A 106 -39.06 20.98 34.92
CA VAL A 106 -39.21 21.03 33.46
C VAL A 106 -39.71 22.39 32.96
N ASP A 107 -40.32 23.19 33.84
CA ASP A 107 -40.72 24.58 33.57
C ASP A 107 -39.50 25.51 33.42
N ASP A 108 -38.30 25.09 33.84
CA ASP A 108 -37.05 25.81 33.56
C ASP A 108 -36.59 25.61 32.11
N ALA A 109 -37.27 24.76 31.32
CA ALA A 109 -36.91 24.50 29.94
C ALA A 109 -37.10 25.76 29.09
N MET A 110 -36.04 26.13 28.38
CA MET A 110 -36.02 27.30 27.52
C MET A 110 -36.33 26.89 26.09
N GLU A 111 -37.36 27.49 25.50
CA GLU A 111 -37.62 27.35 24.07
C GLU A 111 -36.70 28.32 23.31
N MET A 112 -35.92 27.78 22.40
CA MET A 112 -34.93 28.49 21.61
C MET A 112 -35.21 28.25 20.12
N PRO A 113 -34.94 29.22 19.23
CA PRO A 113 -34.84 28.93 17.81
C PRO A 113 -33.75 27.88 17.59
N ALA A 114 -34.00 26.91 16.71
CA ALA A 114 -32.97 25.91 16.36
C ALA A 114 -31.75 26.62 15.76
N GLU A 115 -30.55 26.07 15.96
CA GLU A 115 -29.29 26.74 15.60
C GLU A 115 -29.27 27.20 14.13
N VAL A 116 -29.74 26.34 13.22
CA VAL A 116 -29.85 26.60 11.78
C VAL A 116 -30.70 27.83 11.44
N THR A 117 -31.70 28.15 12.25
CA THR A 117 -32.62 29.29 11.99
C THR A 117 -31.97 30.64 12.21
N ARG A 118 -30.84 30.70 12.94
CA ARG A 118 -30.07 31.93 13.15
C ARG A 118 -29.43 32.42 11.86
N GLU A 119 -29.03 31.48 10.99
CA GLU A 119 -28.43 31.77 9.70
C GLU A 119 -29.43 31.71 8.54
N ALA A 120 -30.59 31.07 8.74
CA ALA A 120 -31.62 30.87 7.74
C ALA A 120 -33.03 31.13 8.34
N PRO A 121 -33.43 32.40 8.52
CA PRO A 121 -34.68 32.76 9.22
C PRO A 121 -35.97 32.24 8.59
N MET A 122 -35.95 31.84 7.32
CA MET A 122 -37.13 31.26 6.64
C MET A 122 -37.61 29.94 7.27
N TYR A 123 -36.76 29.25 8.05
CA TYR A 123 -37.09 28.01 8.76
C TYR A 123 -37.46 28.22 10.24
N SER A 124 -38.02 29.39 10.57
CA SER A 124 -38.32 29.82 11.95
C SER A 124 -39.28 28.93 12.74
N ASP A 125 -39.94 27.97 12.09
CA ASP A 125 -40.79 26.98 12.75
C ASP A 125 -40.00 25.89 13.48
N LEU A 126 -38.71 25.72 13.17
CA LEU A 126 -37.81 24.79 13.86
C LEU A 126 -37.34 25.37 15.19
N LYS A 127 -37.64 24.63 16.27
CA LYS A 127 -37.38 25.05 17.64
C LYS A 127 -36.74 23.94 18.44
N GLU A 128 -36.08 24.32 19.52
CA GLU A 128 -35.42 23.42 20.46
C GLU A 128 -35.84 23.77 21.88
N LYS A 129 -36.08 22.75 22.71
CA LYS A 129 -36.22 22.92 24.16
C LYS A 129 -34.93 22.52 24.85
N HIS A 130 -34.29 23.49 25.51
CA HIS A 130 -33.06 23.29 26.26
C HIS A 130 -33.36 23.28 27.75
N LEU A 131 -32.95 22.22 28.45
CA LEU A 131 -33.10 22.12 29.90
C LEU A 131 -31.76 21.81 30.55
N PRO A 132 -31.12 22.78 31.23
CA PRO A 132 -29.94 22.53 32.04
C PRO A 132 -30.25 21.57 33.19
N VAL A 133 -29.60 20.41 33.19
CA VAL A 133 -29.81 19.36 34.19
C VAL A 133 -29.13 19.76 35.51
N ARG A 134 -29.91 19.80 36.59
CA ARG A 134 -29.39 20.20 37.91
C ARG A 134 -28.51 19.12 38.50
N SER A 135 -27.32 19.52 38.94
CA SER A 135 -26.41 18.71 39.75
C SER A 135 -26.03 17.36 39.13
N LEU A 136 -25.95 17.24 37.80
CA LEU A 136 -25.49 16.02 37.14
C LEU A 136 -23.96 15.87 37.29
N ALA A 137 -23.50 14.70 37.73
CA ALA A 137 -22.09 14.36 37.91
C ALA A 137 -21.81 12.92 37.49
N SER A 138 -20.53 12.58 37.32
CA SER A 138 -20.11 11.19 37.16
C SER A 138 -20.50 10.34 38.38
N GLY A 139 -20.99 9.13 38.13
CA GLY A 139 -21.57 8.20 39.10
C GLY A 139 -23.10 8.30 39.23
N ASP A 140 -23.73 9.33 38.67
CA ASP A 140 -25.18 9.51 38.74
C ASP A 140 -25.94 8.66 37.71
N ARG A 141 -27.24 8.45 37.97
CA ARG A 141 -28.19 7.89 37.01
C ARG A 141 -29.19 8.96 36.60
N LEU A 142 -29.20 9.30 35.31
CA LEU A 142 -30.12 10.27 34.72
C LEU A 142 -31.33 9.54 34.15
N GLU A 143 -32.52 9.95 34.58
CA GLU A 143 -33.81 9.48 34.09
C GLU A 143 -34.60 10.65 33.53
N TYR A 144 -35.09 10.55 32.29
CA TYR A 144 -35.93 11.58 31.68
C TYR A 144 -36.96 11.00 30.72
N GLN A 145 -38.03 11.76 30.51
CA GLN A 145 -39.05 11.43 29.52
C GLN A 145 -39.38 12.62 28.64
N PHE A 146 -39.30 12.43 27.33
CA PHE A 146 -39.73 13.38 26.31
C PHE A 146 -41.06 12.96 25.72
N HIS A 147 -41.87 13.94 25.36
CA HIS A 147 -43.17 13.74 24.77
C HIS A 147 -43.37 14.75 23.64
N THR A 148 -43.52 14.24 22.42
CA THR A 148 -43.78 15.04 21.22
C THR A 148 -45.17 14.72 20.73
N VAL A 149 -46.05 15.73 20.67
CA VAL A 149 -47.41 15.61 20.15
C VAL A 149 -47.44 16.15 18.73
N LEU A 150 -47.81 15.32 17.77
CA LEU A 150 -48.06 15.70 16.37
C LEU A 150 -49.43 16.34 16.29
N THR A 151 -49.48 17.67 16.26
CA THR A 151 -50.72 18.46 16.25
C THR A 151 -51.34 18.58 14.87
N LYS A 152 -50.55 18.40 13.80
CA LYS A 152 -51.00 18.43 12.41
C LYS A 152 -50.35 17.29 11.61
N ALA A 153 -51.17 16.52 10.90
CA ALA A 153 -50.67 15.47 10.02
C ALA A 153 -49.82 16.05 8.88
N GLN A 154 -48.71 15.38 8.56
CA GLN A 154 -47.86 15.76 7.43
C GLN A 154 -48.51 15.45 6.07
N ALA A 155 -49.32 14.39 6.04
CA ALA A 155 -50.22 14.04 4.96
C ALA A 155 -51.59 13.69 5.56
N PRO A 156 -52.66 14.45 5.29
CA PRO A 156 -53.96 14.19 5.88
C PRO A 156 -54.43 12.73 5.68
N GLY A 157 -54.73 12.03 6.78
CA GLY A 157 -55.17 10.64 6.76
C GLY A 157 -54.08 9.59 6.50
N GLN A 158 -52.80 10.02 6.44
CA GLN A 158 -51.66 9.14 6.20
C GLN A 158 -50.58 9.35 7.27
N PHE A 159 -49.84 8.30 7.62
CA PHE A 159 -48.67 8.37 8.48
C PHE A 159 -47.65 7.28 8.13
N TRP A 160 -46.40 7.52 8.53
CA TRP A 160 -45.28 6.62 8.29
C TRP A 160 -44.18 6.86 9.33
N GLY A 161 -43.19 5.97 9.38
CA GLY A 161 -42.03 6.12 10.24
C GLY A 161 -40.96 5.06 9.98
N ALA A 162 -39.78 5.31 10.50
CA ALA A 162 -38.64 4.40 10.47
C ALA A 162 -37.79 4.64 11.73
N GLU A 163 -37.41 3.57 12.43
CA GLU A 163 -36.68 3.62 13.69
C GLU A 163 -35.51 2.63 13.66
N HIS A 164 -34.45 2.95 14.40
CA HIS A 164 -33.26 2.11 14.56
C HIS A 164 -33.03 1.75 16.03
N PHE A 165 -32.59 0.52 16.29
CA PHE A 165 -32.02 0.17 17.59
C PHE A 165 -30.62 0.78 17.75
N LEU A 166 -30.27 1.13 18.98
CA LEU A 166 -28.94 1.63 19.33
C LEU A 166 -28.01 0.42 19.47
N VAL A 167 -27.31 0.12 18.38
CA VAL A 167 -26.39 -1.05 18.33
C VAL A 167 -24.91 -0.67 18.47
N GLN A 168 -24.55 0.60 18.25
CA GLN A 168 -23.16 1.09 18.30
C GLN A 168 -22.99 2.24 19.30
N GLY A 169 -21.81 2.33 19.90
CA GLY A 169 -21.39 3.50 20.70
C GLY A 169 -21.56 3.38 22.22
N GLY A 170 -22.07 2.25 22.75
CA GLY A 170 -22.15 2.00 24.19
C GLY A 170 -23.03 0.80 24.53
N VAL A 171 -23.12 0.47 25.82
CA VAL A 171 -23.94 -0.64 26.33
C VAL A 171 -25.39 -0.19 26.50
N VAL A 172 -26.32 -1.00 26.00
CA VAL A 172 -27.78 -0.81 26.12
C VAL A 172 -28.40 -2.08 26.71
N LEU A 173 -28.84 -2.01 27.96
CA LEU A 173 -29.36 -3.18 28.68
C LEU A 173 -30.76 -3.58 28.19
N GLU A 174 -31.63 -2.60 27.99
CA GLU A 174 -32.99 -2.78 27.50
C GLU A 174 -33.36 -1.63 26.58
N GLN A 175 -33.83 -1.96 25.38
CA GLN A 175 -34.38 -1.00 24.44
C GLN A 175 -35.69 -1.54 23.89
N SER A 176 -36.72 -0.70 23.80
CA SER A 176 -37.98 -1.07 23.16
C SER A 176 -38.50 0.00 22.19
N LEU A 177 -39.08 -0.47 21.10
CA LEU A 177 -39.81 0.34 20.13
C LEU A 177 -41.26 -0.15 20.12
N THR A 178 -42.22 0.76 20.27
CA THR A 178 -43.65 0.42 20.24
C THR A 178 -44.38 1.29 19.23
N LEU A 179 -45.19 0.65 18.37
CA LEU A 179 -46.12 1.32 17.46
C LEU A 179 -47.55 0.95 17.84
N ALA A 180 -48.38 1.94 18.15
CA ALA A 180 -49.81 1.76 18.44
C ALA A 180 -50.66 2.51 17.40
N VAL A 181 -51.55 1.80 16.71
CA VAL A 181 -52.39 2.31 15.62
C VAL A 181 -53.85 1.87 15.83
N PRO A 182 -54.89 2.64 15.44
CA PRO A 182 -56.27 2.19 15.60
C PRO A 182 -56.52 0.90 14.83
N GLU A 183 -57.25 -0.04 15.43
CA GLU A 183 -57.41 -1.41 14.91
C GLU A 183 -57.89 -1.47 13.45
N LYS A 184 -58.69 -0.48 13.01
CA LYS A 184 -59.29 -0.39 11.68
C LYS A 184 -58.43 0.35 10.66
N THR A 185 -57.36 0.99 11.08
CA THR A 185 -56.49 1.74 10.18
C THR A 185 -55.56 0.76 9.45
N TYR A 186 -55.50 0.89 8.11
CA TYR A 186 -54.49 0.17 7.33
C TYR A 186 -53.11 0.71 7.69
N VAL A 187 -52.18 -0.20 7.96
CA VAL A 187 -50.77 0.11 8.13
C VAL A 187 -49.96 -1.10 7.72
N GLN A 188 -48.97 -0.88 6.86
CA GLN A 188 -47.94 -1.85 6.56
C GLN A 188 -46.77 -1.65 7.53
N VAL A 189 -46.27 -2.74 8.09
CA VAL A 189 -45.17 -2.75 9.05
C VAL A 189 -44.10 -3.72 8.56
N TRP A 190 -42.84 -3.29 8.58
CA TRP A 190 -41.68 -4.05 8.13
C TRP A 190 -40.62 -4.06 9.21
N SER A 191 -40.13 -5.26 9.52
CA SER A 191 -39.13 -5.52 10.57
C SER A 191 -38.53 -6.93 10.39
N PRO A 192 -37.84 -7.22 9.27
CA PRO A 192 -37.45 -8.59 8.92
C PRO A 192 -36.47 -9.22 9.92
N ASN A 193 -35.57 -8.41 10.48
CA ASN A 193 -34.58 -8.84 11.47
C ASN A 193 -35.10 -8.82 12.91
N HIS A 194 -36.16 -8.03 13.16
CA HIS A 194 -36.77 -7.85 14.47
C HIS A 194 -38.23 -8.29 14.42
N LYS A 195 -38.48 -9.60 14.49
CA LYS A 195 -39.86 -10.11 14.37
C LYS A 195 -40.67 -9.80 15.63
N THR A 196 -41.88 -9.27 15.43
CA THR A 196 -42.88 -9.12 16.48
C THR A 196 -44.26 -9.55 16.01
N MET A 197 -45.19 -9.73 16.94
CA MET A 197 -46.60 -9.96 16.65
C MET A 197 -47.42 -8.79 17.19
N SER A 198 -48.39 -8.32 16.39
CA SER A 198 -49.32 -7.31 16.89
C SER A 198 -50.29 -7.89 17.89
N VAL A 199 -50.63 -7.12 18.92
CA VAL A 199 -51.73 -7.42 19.85
C VAL A 199 -52.77 -6.31 19.79
N THR A 200 -54.06 -6.67 19.76
CA THR A 200 -55.14 -5.69 19.89
C THR A 200 -55.42 -5.43 21.37
N ARG A 201 -55.32 -4.17 21.82
CA ARG A 201 -55.67 -3.71 23.18
C ARG A 201 -56.24 -2.30 23.10
N ASP A 202 -57.30 -2.05 23.87
CA ASP A 202 -57.94 -0.72 23.97
C ASP A 202 -58.33 -0.09 22.61
N GLY A 203 -58.75 -0.93 21.65
CA GLY A 203 -59.12 -0.49 20.29
C GLY A 203 -57.93 -0.16 19.38
N MET A 204 -56.71 -0.43 19.83
CA MET A 204 -55.45 -0.21 19.11
C MET A 204 -54.80 -1.55 18.75
N ARG A 205 -54.20 -1.63 17.57
CA ARG A 205 -53.25 -2.66 17.18
C ARG A 205 -51.85 -2.18 17.56
N VAL A 206 -51.17 -2.95 18.40
CA VAL A 206 -49.89 -2.58 19.01
C VAL A 206 -48.81 -3.57 18.63
N TRP A 207 -47.69 -3.08 18.13
CA TRP A 207 -46.46 -3.84 17.89
C TRP A 207 -45.40 -3.36 18.87
N THR A 208 -44.66 -4.29 19.48
CA THR A 208 -43.54 -3.97 20.37
C THR A 208 -42.34 -4.80 19.97
N TRP A 209 -41.22 -4.13 19.74
CA TRP A 209 -39.92 -4.74 19.45
C TRP A 209 -38.96 -4.43 20.58
N THR A 210 -38.09 -5.37 20.91
CA THR A 210 -37.10 -5.22 21.99
C THR A 210 -35.72 -5.61 21.49
N SER A 211 -34.70 -4.87 21.90
CA SER A 211 -33.29 -5.17 21.61
C SER A 211 -32.41 -4.89 22.82
N SER A 212 -31.20 -5.43 22.80
CA SER A 212 -30.15 -5.12 23.76
C SER A 212 -28.76 -5.24 23.13
N GLN A 213 -27.84 -4.44 23.64
CA GLN A 213 -26.42 -4.40 23.30
C GLN A 213 -25.62 -4.55 24.60
N THR A 214 -25.18 -5.77 24.92
CA THR A 214 -24.52 -6.07 26.20
C THR A 214 -23.02 -6.33 26.05
N LYS A 215 -22.45 -6.16 24.86
CA LYS A 215 -21.00 -6.31 24.66
C LYS A 215 -20.30 -5.05 25.18
N ALA A 216 -19.45 -5.22 26.20
CA ALA A 216 -18.66 -4.14 26.78
C ALA A 216 -17.46 -3.77 25.89
N SER A 217 -17.09 -2.49 25.95
CA SER A 217 -15.83 -1.93 25.48
C SER A 217 -14.64 -2.71 26.07
N ALA A 218 -13.60 -2.88 25.26
CA ALA A 218 -12.41 -3.63 25.63
C ALA A 218 -11.17 -2.78 25.44
N ARG A 219 -10.13 -3.05 26.24
CA ARG A 219 -8.82 -2.46 25.99
C ARG A 219 -8.16 -3.15 24.82
N ASP A 220 -7.65 -2.38 23.88
CA ASP A 220 -6.77 -2.88 22.83
C ASP A 220 -5.42 -3.34 23.43
N GLU A 221 -4.55 -3.87 22.57
CA GLU A 221 -3.20 -4.31 22.91
C GLU A 221 -2.33 -3.22 23.56
N ASN A 222 -2.67 -1.94 23.33
CA ASN A 222 -1.98 -0.77 23.88
C ASN A 222 -2.64 -0.25 25.17
N GLY A 223 -3.67 -0.95 25.68
CA GLY A 223 -4.40 -0.57 26.88
C GLY A 223 -5.42 0.56 26.67
N LYS A 224 -5.63 1.06 25.44
CA LYS A 224 -6.62 2.09 25.14
C LYS A 224 -8.01 1.45 25.08
N MET A 225 -8.98 2.08 25.73
CA MET A 225 -10.37 1.59 25.68
C MET A 225 -10.94 1.79 24.27
N THR A 226 -11.46 0.72 23.69
CA THR A 226 -12.09 0.68 22.37
C THR A 226 -13.53 0.21 22.53
N ALA A 227 -14.45 0.84 21.80
CA ALA A 227 -15.85 0.45 21.82
C ALA A 227 -16.01 -0.99 21.33
N ALA A 228 -16.98 -1.71 21.88
CA ALA A 228 -17.30 -3.05 21.41
C ALA A 228 -17.71 -3.03 19.93
N GLU A 229 -16.97 -3.76 19.09
CA GLU A 229 -17.44 -4.04 17.73
C GLU A 229 -18.65 -4.98 17.79
N VAL A 230 -19.81 -4.48 17.38
CA VAL A 230 -21.02 -5.27 17.23
C VAL A 230 -21.61 -5.07 15.87
N LYS A 231 -21.92 -6.20 15.25
CA LYS A 231 -22.56 -6.27 13.95
C LYS A 231 -23.96 -5.69 14.06
N ASP A 232 -24.22 -4.67 13.25
CA ASP A 232 -25.57 -4.19 13.02
C ASP A 232 -26.31 -5.25 12.20
N PRO A 233 -27.43 -5.82 12.69
CA PRO A 233 -28.22 -6.75 11.90
C PRO A 233 -28.94 -6.06 10.74
N ASP A 234 -29.09 -4.73 10.77
CA ASP A 234 -29.91 -3.94 9.86
C ASP A 234 -29.05 -3.26 8.78
N GLU A 235 -28.41 -4.08 7.96
CA GLU A 235 -27.63 -3.67 6.80
C GLU A 235 -28.07 -4.44 5.54
N ASP A 236 -27.97 -3.81 4.37
CA ASP A 236 -28.23 -4.47 3.10
C ASP A 236 -27.01 -5.24 2.56
N SER A 237 -27.11 -5.80 1.34
CA SER A 237 -26.02 -6.55 0.73
C SER A 237 -24.76 -5.73 0.45
N ASP A 238 -24.87 -4.40 0.43
CA ASP A 238 -23.78 -3.45 0.21
C ASP A 238 -23.27 -2.82 1.52
N GLY A 239 -23.74 -3.27 2.69
CA GLY A 239 -23.37 -2.72 3.99
C GLY A 239 -24.02 -1.37 4.30
N ARG A 240 -25.05 -0.94 3.54
CA ARG A 240 -25.79 0.29 3.82
C ARG A 240 -26.78 0.05 4.93
N LYS A 241 -26.95 1.05 5.81
CA LYS A 241 -27.89 0.98 6.93
C LYS A 241 -29.34 0.87 6.43
N LEU A 242 -30.07 -0.07 7.01
CA LEU A 242 -31.51 -0.23 6.94
C LEU A 242 -32.12 0.19 8.29
N PRO A 243 -33.38 0.68 8.32
CA PRO A 243 -34.09 0.83 9.58
C PRO A 243 -34.27 -0.53 10.27
N SER A 244 -34.34 -0.55 11.60
CA SER A 244 -34.71 -1.76 12.34
C SER A 244 -36.19 -2.09 12.15
N VAL A 245 -37.01 -1.04 12.13
CA VAL A 245 -38.46 -1.13 11.88
C VAL A 245 -38.91 0.05 11.02
N ALA A 246 -39.85 -0.19 10.11
CA ALA A 246 -40.46 0.86 9.30
C ALA A 246 -41.96 0.59 9.10
N TRP A 247 -42.74 1.65 8.94
CA TRP A 247 -44.17 1.53 8.68
C TRP A 247 -44.70 2.65 7.78
N THR A 248 -45.83 2.40 7.14
CA THR A 248 -46.53 3.35 6.28
C THR A 248 -48.00 2.99 6.13
N THR A 249 -48.85 3.99 5.89
CA THR A 249 -50.24 3.81 5.48
C THR A 249 -50.44 3.97 3.97
N PHE A 250 -49.40 4.39 3.23
CA PHE A 250 -49.42 4.40 1.76
C PHE A 250 -49.41 2.96 1.22
N HIS A 251 -50.14 2.72 0.14
CA HIS A 251 -50.22 1.39 -0.49
C HIS A 251 -49.20 1.22 -1.62
N SER A 252 -48.65 2.31 -2.15
CA SER A 252 -47.69 2.24 -3.25
C SER A 252 -46.79 3.48 -3.31
N TRP A 253 -45.64 3.32 -3.99
CA TRP A 253 -44.73 4.43 -4.30
C TRP A 253 -45.39 5.50 -5.19
N ALA A 254 -46.39 5.12 -5.99
CA ALA A 254 -47.17 6.08 -6.78
C ALA A 254 -47.99 7.02 -5.87
N GLU A 255 -48.61 6.51 -4.80
CA GLU A 255 -49.32 7.35 -3.83
C GLU A 255 -48.38 8.30 -3.08
N VAL A 256 -47.16 7.84 -2.75
CA VAL A 256 -46.12 8.70 -2.17
C VAL A 256 -45.73 9.82 -3.14
N GLY A 257 -45.55 9.49 -4.42
CA GLY A 257 -45.26 10.46 -5.46
C GLY A 257 -46.38 11.48 -5.67
N ASP A 258 -47.63 11.03 -5.68
CA ASP A 258 -48.81 11.90 -5.80
C ASP A 258 -48.91 12.87 -4.62
N TRP A 259 -48.65 12.38 -3.39
CA TRP A 259 -48.58 13.22 -2.21
C TRP A 259 -47.46 14.26 -2.33
N TYR A 260 -46.23 13.87 -2.67
CA TYR A 260 -45.12 14.83 -2.81
C TYR A 260 -45.39 15.85 -3.92
N ARG A 261 -45.92 15.42 -5.08
CA ARG A 261 -46.32 16.32 -6.17
C ARG A 261 -47.34 17.37 -5.70
N SER A 262 -48.28 17.00 -4.83
CA SER A 262 -49.24 17.95 -4.25
C SER A 262 -48.60 19.05 -3.40
N LEU A 263 -47.41 18.81 -2.85
CA LEU A 263 -46.64 19.80 -2.09
C LEU A 263 -45.80 20.72 -3.00
N ALA A 264 -45.20 20.14 -4.04
CA ALA A 264 -44.18 20.79 -4.87
C ALA A 264 -44.73 21.45 -6.16
N GLU A 265 -45.69 20.85 -6.87
CA GLU A 265 -46.02 21.23 -8.27
C GLU A 265 -46.48 22.69 -8.42
N GLN A 266 -47.28 23.19 -7.48
CA GLN A 266 -47.73 24.59 -7.51
C GLN A 266 -46.58 25.58 -7.30
N ARG A 267 -45.53 25.17 -6.58
CA ARG A 267 -44.36 25.98 -6.27
C ARG A 267 -43.31 25.89 -7.36
N LEU A 268 -43.33 24.83 -8.17
CA LEU A 268 -42.37 24.54 -9.23
C LEU A 268 -42.52 25.42 -10.48
N GLN A 269 -43.70 26.02 -10.69
CA GLN A 269 -44.04 26.69 -11.94
C GLN A 269 -43.18 27.96 -12.17
N PRO A 270 -42.55 28.13 -13.36
CA PRO A 270 -41.70 29.29 -13.61
C PRO A 270 -42.49 30.60 -13.59
N THR A 271 -42.11 31.51 -12.70
CA THR A 271 -42.62 32.89 -12.62
C THR A 271 -41.88 33.81 -13.61
N ALA A 272 -42.28 35.07 -13.70
CA ALA A 272 -41.66 36.03 -14.64
C ALA A 272 -40.19 36.32 -14.28
N SER A 273 -39.90 36.46 -12.99
CA SER A 273 -38.56 36.60 -12.38
C SER A 273 -37.69 35.37 -12.67
N VAL A 274 -38.19 34.16 -12.44
CA VAL A 274 -37.47 32.91 -12.73
C VAL A 274 -37.12 32.81 -14.23
N ARG A 275 -38.08 33.10 -15.13
CA ARG A 275 -37.80 33.12 -16.58
C ARG A 275 -36.73 34.14 -16.95
N ALA A 276 -36.82 35.36 -16.42
CA ALA A 276 -35.83 36.41 -16.66
C ALA A 276 -34.43 35.99 -16.17
N LYS A 277 -34.34 35.35 -15.00
CA LYS A 277 -33.07 34.83 -14.49
C LYS A 277 -32.52 33.70 -15.35
N ALA A 278 -33.38 32.79 -15.80
CA ALA A 278 -32.97 31.73 -16.72
C ALA A 278 -32.47 32.29 -18.07
N ASP A 279 -33.13 33.31 -18.63
CA ASP A 279 -32.70 34.04 -19.83
C ASP A 279 -31.33 34.70 -19.67
N GLU A 280 -31.10 35.36 -18.53
CA GLU A 280 -29.82 35.97 -18.19
C GLU A 280 -28.68 34.93 -18.15
N LEU A 281 -28.89 33.84 -17.42
CA LEU A 281 -27.88 32.80 -17.18
C LEU A 281 -27.53 32.02 -18.45
N THR A 282 -28.49 31.84 -19.36
CA THR A 282 -28.29 31.06 -20.59
C THR A 282 -27.99 31.89 -21.83
N LYS A 283 -27.82 33.21 -21.73
CA LYS A 283 -27.68 34.11 -22.89
C LYS A 283 -26.60 33.70 -23.92
N ASN A 284 -25.55 33.02 -23.44
CA ASN A 284 -24.40 32.59 -24.25
C ASN A 284 -24.40 31.07 -24.54
N ALA A 285 -25.34 30.33 -23.99
CA ALA A 285 -25.44 28.88 -24.15
C ALA A 285 -26.15 28.53 -25.46
N LYS A 286 -25.52 27.69 -26.28
CA LYS A 286 -25.94 27.33 -27.63
C LYS A 286 -26.70 26.01 -27.71
N THR A 287 -26.53 25.13 -26.72
CA THR A 287 -27.14 23.80 -26.69
C THR A 287 -27.99 23.62 -25.41
N PRO A 288 -28.99 22.72 -25.41
CA PRO A 288 -29.74 22.40 -24.19
C PRO A 288 -28.84 21.96 -23.04
N GLN A 289 -27.75 21.24 -23.34
CA GLN A 289 -26.77 20.84 -22.33
C GLN A 289 -26.03 22.05 -21.73
N GLU A 290 -25.54 22.97 -22.57
CA GLU A 290 -24.87 24.20 -22.09
C GLU A 290 -25.83 25.08 -21.26
N GLN A 291 -27.12 25.09 -21.62
CA GLN A 291 -28.15 25.79 -20.86
C GLN A 291 -28.36 25.14 -19.50
N ALA A 292 -28.52 23.81 -19.45
CA ALA A 292 -28.71 23.07 -18.21
C ALA A 292 -27.51 23.21 -17.27
N GLU A 293 -26.29 23.11 -17.80
CA GLU A 293 -25.05 23.29 -17.03
C GLU A 293 -24.93 24.71 -16.45
N ALA A 294 -25.29 25.74 -17.21
CA ALA A 294 -25.26 27.12 -16.73
C ALA A 294 -26.25 27.36 -15.57
N LEU A 295 -27.47 26.81 -15.68
CA LEU A 295 -28.50 26.90 -14.64
C LEU A 295 -28.11 26.09 -13.41
N TYR A 296 -27.63 24.85 -13.59
CA TYR A 296 -27.09 24.01 -12.53
C TYR A 296 -25.98 24.71 -11.76
N ARG A 297 -24.99 25.25 -12.47
CA ARG A 297 -23.84 25.94 -11.85
C ARG A 297 -24.27 27.15 -11.02
N PHE A 298 -25.26 27.90 -11.49
CA PHE A 298 -25.83 29.01 -10.72
C PHE A 298 -26.45 28.51 -9.41
N VAL A 299 -27.36 27.52 -9.47
CA VAL A 299 -28.02 27.01 -8.27
C VAL A 299 -27.02 26.34 -7.33
N ALA A 300 -26.06 25.57 -7.85
CA ALA A 300 -25.06 24.90 -7.05
C ALA A 300 -24.15 25.89 -6.30
N THR A 301 -23.65 26.92 -6.99
CA THR A 301 -22.58 27.79 -6.44
C THR A 301 -23.05 29.12 -5.87
N GLN A 302 -24.25 29.60 -6.23
CA GLN A 302 -24.76 30.92 -5.82
C GLN A 302 -25.93 30.84 -4.84
N ILE A 303 -26.51 29.65 -4.63
CA ILE A 303 -27.57 29.43 -3.63
C ILE A 303 -26.96 28.59 -2.53
N ARG A 304 -26.77 29.16 -1.34
CA ARG A 304 -26.14 28.47 -0.22
C ARG A 304 -27.01 27.32 0.29
N TYR A 305 -26.43 26.14 0.46
CA TYR A 305 -27.13 24.97 0.99
C TYR A 305 -27.33 25.05 2.51
N ILE A 306 -28.53 24.71 2.98
CA ILE A 306 -28.88 24.59 4.41
C ILE A 306 -29.45 23.19 4.65
N SER A 307 -28.80 22.39 5.49
CA SER A 307 -29.28 21.02 5.76
C SER A 307 -30.43 21.02 6.77
N LEU A 308 -31.58 20.44 6.41
CA LEU A 308 -32.80 20.37 7.25
C LEU A 308 -33.49 19.00 7.16
N SER A 309 -33.97 18.48 8.30
CA SER A 309 -34.46 17.10 8.38
C SER A 309 -35.76 16.89 9.18
N PHE A 310 -36.52 17.93 9.54
CA PHE A 310 -37.66 17.81 10.48
C PHE A 310 -38.96 18.47 10.00
N GLY A 311 -40.11 18.00 10.52
CA GLY A 311 -41.43 18.59 10.28
C GLY A 311 -42.03 18.37 8.88
N VAL A 312 -43.10 19.10 8.52
CA VAL A 312 -43.60 19.18 7.13
C VAL A 312 -42.61 19.90 6.22
N GLY A 313 -41.88 20.86 6.79
CA GLY A 313 -40.74 21.53 6.15
C GLY A 313 -39.64 20.56 5.71
N ARG A 314 -39.68 19.27 6.09
CA ARG A 314 -38.83 18.22 5.51
C ARG A 314 -39.17 17.92 4.04
N PHE A 315 -40.44 18.07 3.63
CA PHE A 315 -40.93 17.62 2.31
C PHE A 315 -41.51 18.74 1.45
N GLN A 316 -42.04 19.81 2.04
CA GLN A 316 -42.63 20.91 1.28
C GLN A 316 -41.56 21.97 0.95
N PRO A 317 -41.24 22.22 -0.33
CA PRO A 317 -40.27 23.25 -0.70
C PRO A 317 -40.87 24.66 -0.57
N HIS A 318 -40.01 25.66 -0.50
CA HIS A 318 -40.34 27.07 -0.71
C HIS A 318 -40.48 27.38 -2.20
N THR A 319 -41.03 28.56 -2.51
CA THR A 319 -41.14 28.97 -3.92
C THR A 319 -39.77 29.37 -4.50
N PRO A 320 -39.52 29.15 -5.80
CA PRO A 320 -38.30 29.59 -6.48
C PRO A 320 -37.99 31.07 -6.29
N ASP A 321 -39.02 31.92 -6.20
CA ASP A 321 -38.87 33.35 -5.94
C ASP A 321 -38.29 33.63 -4.55
N GLU A 322 -38.79 32.96 -3.51
CA GLU A 322 -38.25 33.07 -2.15
C GLU A 322 -36.80 32.60 -2.10
N VAL A 323 -36.48 31.46 -2.72
CA VAL A 323 -35.11 30.92 -2.74
C VAL A 323 -34.15 31.85 -3.50
N LEU A 324 -34.60 32.46 -4.61
CA LEU A 324 -33.81 33.45 -5.36
C LEU A 324 -33.58 34.75 -4.58
N ASP A 325 -34.60 35.24 -3.86
CA ASP A 325 -34.51 36.47 -3.07
C ASP A 325 -33.59 36.29 -1.84
N HIS A 326 -33.72 35.15 -1.15
CA HIS A 326 -32.93 34.84 0.03
C HIS A 326 -31.49 34.38 -0.29
N GLY A 327 -31.27 33.74 -1.43
CA GLY A 327 -29.95 33.24 -1.84
C GLY A 327 -29.48 31.99 -1.08
N TYR A 328 -30.39 31.28 -0.40
CA TYR A 328 -30.09 30.02 0.29
C TYR A 328 -31.33 29.11 0.31
N GLY A 329 -31.12 27.80 0.51
CA GLY A 329 -32.19 26.81 0.58
C GLY A 329 -31.68 25.42 0.94
N ASP A 330 -32.58 24.53 1.35
CA ASP A 330 -32.28 23.11 1.57
C ASP A 330 -32.38 22.29 0.26
N CYS A 331 -32.40 20.95 0.38
CA CYS A 331 -32.23 20.07 -0.77
C CYS A 331 -33.39 20.19 -1.76
N LYS A 332 -34.62 20.17 -1.26
CA LYS A 332 -35.83 20.34 -2.08
C LYS A 332 -36.01 21.80 -2.54
N ASP A 333 -35.55 22.78 -1.78
CA ASP A 333 -35.61 24.20 -2.19
C ASP A 333 -34.71 24.44 -3.40
N LYS A 334 -33.48 23.91 -3.37
CA LYS A 334 -32.53 23.98 -4.50
C LYS A 334 -32.98 23.13 -5.68
N ASP A 335 -33.50 21.94 -5.46
CA ASP A 335 -34.13 21.09 -6.49
C ASP A 335 -35.29 21.84 -7.18
N THR A 336 -36.24 22.37 -6.41
CA THR A 336 -37.40 23.12 -6.92
C THR A 336 -36.98 24.35 -7.72
N LEU A 337 -35.99 25.13 -7.24
CA LEU A 337 -35.46 26.27 -7.98
C LEU A 337 -34.80 25.84 -9.29
N LEU A 338 -33.95 24.80 -9.25
CA LEU A 338 -33.25 24.29 -10.43
C LEU A 338 -34.23 23.78 -11.48
N GLU A 339 -35.20 22.97 -11.08
CA GLU A 339 -36.26 22.49 -11.96
C GLU A 339 -37.07 23.65 -12.56
N SER A 340 -37.42 24.67 -11.78
CA SER A 340 -38.16 25.83 -12.29
C SER A 340 -37.36 26.60 -13.34
N LEU A 341 -36.05 26.79 -13.12
CA LEU A 341 -35.15 27.40 -14.09
C LEU A 341 -35.01 26.56 -15.37
N LEU A 342 -34.91 25.23 -15.24
CA LEU A 342 -34.82 24.31 -16.38
C LEU A 342 -36.13 24.26 -17.19
N ARG A 343 -37.27 24.21 -16.51
CA ARG A 343 -38.61 24.26 -17.13
C ARG A 343 -38.86 25.58 -17.84
N ALA A 344 -38.30 26.70 -17.35
CA ALA A 344 -38.33 27.98 -18.05
C ALA A 344 -37.66 27.92 -19.45
N LYS A 345 -36.76 26.95 -19.65
CA LYS A 345 -36.10 26.65 -20.94
C LYS A 345 -36.75 25.51 -21.72
N GLY A 346 -37.91 25.04 -21.28
CA GLY A 346 -38.66 23.98 -21.95
C GLY A 346 -38.08 22.58 -21.72
N MET A 347 -37.22 22.39 -20.72
CA MET A 347 -36.69 21.07 -20.38
C MET A 347 -37.68 20.29 -19.53
N THR A 348 -37.79 18.99 -19.79
CA THR A 348 -38.54 18.05 -18.95
C THR A 348 -37.70 17.74 -17.71
N THR A 349 -38.27 17.93 -16.52
CA THR A 349 -37.61 17.62 -15.24
C THR A 349 -38.52 16.77 -14.36
N ALA A 350 -37.92 16.05 -13.41
CA ALA A 350 -38.64 15.42 -12.32
C ALA A 350 -37.82 15.47 -11.03
N PRO A 351 -38.44 15.81 -9.88
CA PRO A 351 -37.82 15.70 -8.58
C PRO A 351 -37.60 14.22 -8.23
N VAL A 352 -36.56 13.99 -7.44
CA VAL A 352 -36.13 12.67 -7.01
C VAL A 352 -35.92 12.67 -5.51
N LEU A 353 -36.55 11.74 -4.81
CA LEU A 353 -36.31 11.49 -3.39
C LEU A 353 -35.36 10.29 -3.21
N ILE A 354 -34.30 10.47 -2.41
CA ILE A 354 -33.26 9.47 -2.23
C ILE A 354 -32.77 9.42 -0.77
N GLY A 355 -32.36 8.23 -0.32
CA GLY A 355 -31.68 8.03 0.95
C GLY A 355 -30.16 8.16 0.76
N ALA A 356 -29.60 9.33 1.04
CA ALA A 356 -28.15 9.52 1.09
C ALA A 356 -27.58 8.76 2.30
N GLY A 357 -26.80 7.71 2.05
CA GLY A 357 -26.19 6.86 3.08
C GLY A 357 -27.16 5.89 3.80
N ILE A 358 -28.40 5.76 3.33
CA ILE A 358 -29.42 4.86 3.90
C ILE A 358 -30.08 4.09 2.75
N ALA A 359 -30.18 2.77 2.88
CA ALA A 359 -30.85 1.96 1.88
C ALA A 359 -32.39 2.10 2.01
N PRO A 360 -33.13 2.30 0.90
CA PRO A 360 -34.58 2.34 0.96
C PRO A 360 -35.16 0.94 1.20
N VAL A 361 -36.20 0.87 2.03
CA VAL A 361 -36.99 -0.35 2.23
C VAL A 361 -37.99 -0.48 1.09
N MET A 362 -37.58 -1.16 0.02
CA MET A 362 -38.34 -1.23 -1.23
C MET A 362 -39.73 -1.83 -1.11
N ASP A 363 -39.92 -2.76 -0.18
CA ASP A 363 -41.20 -3.42 0.08
C ASP A 363 -42.21 -2.50 0.79
N VAL A 364 -41.76 -1.36 1.33
CA VAL A 364 -42.58 -0.43 2.11
C VAL A 364 -42.52 0.96 1.49
N PRO A 365 -43.62 1.46 0.89
CA PRO A 365 -43.68 2.81 0.34
C PRO A 365 -43.74 3.85 1.47
N SER A 366 -42.63 4.02 2.20
CA SER A 366 -42.49 4.95 3.31
C SER A 366 -41.59 6.11 2.90
N PRO A 367 -42.07 7.37 3.00
CA PRO A 367 -41.21 8.54 2.82
C PRO A 367 -40.09 8.69 3.87
N ALA A 368 -40.12 7.95 4.99
CA ALA A 368 -39.14 8.13 6.08
C ALA A 368 -37.69 7.84 5.67
N VAL A 369 -37.49 6.94 4.69
CA VAL A 369 -36.16 6.52 4.23
C VAL A 369 -35.48 7.54 3.30
N PHE A 370 -36.22 8.55 2.82
CA PHE A 370 -35.66 9.62 2.01
C PHE A 370 -35.24 10.79 2.91
N ASN A 371 -33.96 11.11 2.87
CA ASN A 371 -33.35 12.23 3.60
C ASN A 371 -32.74 13.28 2.65
N HIS A 372 -32.81 13.07 1.34
CA HIS A 372 -32.23 13.94 0.32
C HIS A 372 -33.13 14.07 -0.91
N ALA A 373 -33.01 15.20 -1.62
CA ALA A 373 -33.75 15.50 -2.84
C ALA A 373 -32.81 15.99 -3.95
N ILE A 374 -32.95 15.43 -5.16
CA ILE A 374 -32.14 15.76 -6.35
C ILE A 374 -33.04 15.88 -7.58
N THR A 375 -32.47 16.27 -8.72
CA THR A 375 -33.21 16.51 -9.96
C THR A 375 -32.86 15.49 -11.04
N THR A 376 -33.86 15.05 -11.81
CA THR A 376 -33.63 14.48 -13.15
C THR A 376 -34.08 15.44 -14.24
N LEU A 377 -33.42 15.40 -15.39
CA LEU A 377 -33.84 16.11 -16.60
C LEU A 377 -33.62 15.28 -17.86
N GLU A 378 -34.40 15.55 -18.90
CA GLU A 378 -34.20 14.95 -20.22
C GLU A 378 -33.31 15.85 -21.10
N LEU A 379 -32.18 15.31 -21.55
CA LEU A 379 -31.27 15.96 -22.51
C LEU A 379 -31.04 15.04 -23.72
N PRO A 380 -30.72 15.58 -24.91
CA PRO A 380 -30.29 14.74 -26.02
C PRO A 380 -28.93 14.11 -25.74
N ASP A 381 -28.79 12.81 -25.99
CA ASP A 381 -27.52 12.08 -25.98
C ASP A 381 -26.66 12.46 -27.21
N ALA A 382 -25.47 11.87 -27.32
CA ALA A 382 -24.57 12.10 -28.46
C ALA A 382 -25.17 11.71 -29.83
N ALA A 383 -26.20 10.85 -29.86
CA ALA A 383 -26.95 10.45 -31.04
C ALA A 383 -28.26 11.24 -31.23
N GLY A 384 -28.52 12.25 -30.39
CA GLY A 384 -29.73 13.08 -30.40
C GLY A 384 -30.99 12.44 -29.81
N LYS A 385 -30.87 11.29 -29.12
CA LYS A 385 -32.00 10.64 -28.44
C LYS A 385 -32.20 11.19 -27.04
N PRO A 386 -33.44 11.24 -26.51
CA PRO A 386 -33.66 11.63 -25.12
C PRO A 386 -32.93 10.68 -24.15
N GLU A 387 -32.07 11.25 -23.31
CA GLU A 387 -31.37 10.62 -22.20
C GLU A 387 -31.84 11.28 -20.90
N ARG A 388 -32.16 10.45 -19.91
CA ARG A 388 -32.40 10.92 -18.55
C ARG A 388 -31.08 11.15 -17.84
N VAL A 389 -30.89 12.36 -17.38
CA VAL A 389 -29.69 12.83 -16.70
C VAL A 389 -30.02 13.10 -15.24
N TRP A 390 -29.13 12.71 -14.34
CA TRP A 390 -29.26 12.91 -12.89
C TRP A 390 -28.31 14.00 -12.45
N ILE A 391 -28.79 14.98 -11.70
CA ILE A 391 -27.99 16.10 -11.20
C ILE A 391 -28.34 16.44 -9.76
N ASP A 392 -27.34 16.83 -8.99
CA ASP A 392 -27.48 17.24 -7.59
C ASP A 392 -26.81 18.60 -7.37
N SER A 393 -27.63 19.62 -7.07
CA SER A 393 -27.13 20.98 -6.84
C SER A 393 -26.75 21.25 -5.38
N THR A 394 -26.97 20.31 -4.45
CA THR A 394 -26.67 20.49 -3.03
C THR A 394 -25.22 20.25 -2.67
N ALA A 395 -24.47 19.56 -3.53
CA ALA A 395 -23.05 19.35 -3.31
C ALA A 395 -22.22 20.65 -3.39
N GLU A 396 -22.78 21.72 -3.99
CA GLU A 396 -22.21 23.06 -4.22
C GLU A 396 -20.93 23.12 -5.10
N VAL A 397 -20.11 22.06 -5.08
CA VAL A 397 -18.83 21.96 -5.77
C VAL A 397 -18.79 20.93 -6.88
N ALA A 398 -19.78 20.02 -6.94
CA ALA A 398 -19.79 18.93 -7.90
C ALA A 398 -19.91 19.45 -9.34
N PRO A 399 -19.12 18.93 -10.29
CA PRO A 399 -19.36 19.20 -11.71
C PRO A 399 -20.73 18.68 -12.16
N PHE A 400 -21.26 19.27 -13.24
CA PHE A 400 -22.55 18.85 -13.81
C PHE A 400 -22.58 17.34 -14.11
N ARG A 401 -23.69 16.68 -13.75
CA ARG A 401 -23.91 15.22 -13.80
C ARG A 401 -23.08 14.36 -12.83
N VAL A 402 -22.20 14.95 -12.01
CA VAL A 402 -21.47 14.19 -10.98
C VAL A 402 -22.33 14.11 -9.73
N LEU A 403 -22.70 12.89 -9.35
CA LEU A 403 -23.37 12.61 -8.08
C LEU A 403 -22.34 12.31 -7.00
N MET A 404 -22.59 12.70 -5.74
CA MET A 404 -21.73 12.29 -4.62
C MET A 404 -21.72 10.75 -4.47
N PRO A 405 -20.61 10.12 -4.02
CA PRO A 405 -20.53 8.66 -3.90
C PRO A 405 -21.69 8.03 -3.10
N VAL A 406 -22.13 8.70 -2.02
CA VAL A 406 -23.22 8.25 -1.13
C VAL A 406 -24.60 8.15 -1.79
N ILE A 407 -24.79 8.71 -2.98
CA ILE A 407 -26.03 8.66 -3.77
C ILE A 407 -25.83 8.03 -5.16
N ARG A 408 -24.71 7.35 -5.41
CA ARG A 408 -24.50 6.52 -6.61
C ARG A 408 -24.96 5.08 -6.37
N ASP A 409 -25.36 4.43 -7.46
CA ASP A 409 -25.88 3.06 -7.44
C ASP A 409 -26.99 2.83 -6.38
N GLN A 410 -27.74 3.90 -6.05
CA GLN A 410 -28.84 3.89 -5.08
C GLN A 410 -30.19 3.81 -5.76
N GLN A 411 -31.16 3.22 -5.07
CA GLN A 411 -32.57 3.29 -5.46
C GLN A 411 -33.18 4.62 -5.01
N ALA A 412 -33.92 5.26 -5.89
CA ALA A 412 -34.51 6.57 -5.67
C ALA A 412 -35.93 6.64 -6.27
N LEU A 413 -36.82 7.41 -5.64
CA LEU A 413 -38.16 7.66 -6.14
C LEU A 413 -38.16 8.85 -7.10
N VAL A 414 -38.32 8.58 -8.38
CA VAL A 414 -38.47 9.60 -9.43
C VAL A 414 -39.96 9.95 -9.53
N ILE A 415 -40.27 11.24 -9.54
CA ILE A 415 -41.66 11.74 -9.50
C ILE A 415 -41.94 12.61 -10.73
N PRO A 416 -42.27 12.01 -11.89
CA PRO A 416 -42.60 12.77 -13.09
C PRO A 416 -43.87 13.62 -12.91
N ASP A 417 -43.95 14.72 -13.67
CA ASP A 417 -45.12 15.63 -13.70
C ASP A 417 -46.42 14.87 -14.05
N LYS A 418 -46.40 14.07 -15.13
CA LYS A 418 -47.61 13.46 -15.71
C LYS A 418 -47.70 11.94 -15.57
N ALA A 419 -46.64 11.28 -15.12
CA ALA A 419 -46.59 9.83 -14.98
C ALA A 419 -46.53 9.43 -13.49
N PRO A 420 -46.99 8.22 -13.14
CA PRO A 420 -46.84 7.69 -11.78
C PRO A 420 -45.36 7.70 -11.36
N ALA A 421 -45.11 7.95 -10.07
CA ALA A 421 -43.75 7.86 -9.54
C ALA A 421 -43.23 6.42 -9.57
N THR A 422 -41.94 6.28 -9.86
CA THR A 422 -41.27 4.99 -10.06
C THR A 422 -39.97 4.95 -9.28
N ILE A 423 -39.61 3.77 -8.77
CA ILE A 423 -38.27 3.57 -8.22
C ILE A 423 -37.31 3.27 -9.36
N GLU A 424 -36.24 4.03 -9.40
CA GLU A 424 -35.16 3.90 -10.38
C GLU A 424 -33.81 3.90 -9.69
N LYS A 425 -32.79 3.39 -10.37
CA LYS A 425 -31.42 3.33 -9.85
C LYS A 425 -30.62 4.50 -10.41
N THR A 426 -29.97 5.27 -9.54
CA THR A 426 -29.01 6.31 -9.95
C THR A 426 -27.82 5.68 -10.69
N PRO A 427 -27.15 6.40 -11.59
CA PRO A 427 -25.93 5.91 -12.23
C PRO A 427 -24.88 5.45 -11.20
N ALA A 428 -24.28 4.28 -11.44
CA ALA A 428 -23.19 3.77 -10.61
C ALA A 428 -21.87 4.47 -10.91
N ASN A 429 -21.63 4.76 -12.19
CA ASN A 429 -20.38 5.32 -12.68
C ASN A 429 -20.51 6.83 -12.91
N PRO A 430 -19.39 7.57 -12.79
CA PRO A 430 -19.35 8.99 -13.14
C PRO A 430 -19.60 9.23 -14.64
N PRO A 431 -19.98 10.47 -15.02
CA PRO A 431 -20.30 10.82 -16.41
C PRO A 431 -19.07 10.90 -17.34
N TYR A 432 -17.86 10.70 -16.82
CA TYR A 432 -16.61 10.70 -17.56
C TYR A 432 -15.59 9.76 -16.89
N ALA A 433 -14.56 9.36 -17.65
CA ALA A 433 -13.48 8.53 -17.10
C ALA A 433 -12.74 9.29 -16.00
N TYR A 434 -12.58 8.65 -14.85
CA TYR A 434 -11.81 9.21 -13.74
C TYR A 434 -10.31 9.05 -13.96
N HIS A 435 -9.60 10.10 -13.62
CA HIS A 435 -8.16 10.18 -13.75
C HIS A 435 -7.56 11.03 -12.63
N GLU A 436 -6.45 10.57 -12.06
CA GLU A 436 -5.63 11.34 -11.12
C GLU A 436 -4.16 11.29 -11.55
N ASP A 437 -3.49 12.44 -11.52
CA ASP A 437 -2.05 12.58 -11.74
C ASP A 437 -1.37 13.15 -10.49
N PHE A 438 -0.21 12.59 -10.16
CA PHE A 438 0.73 13.20 -9.24
C PHE A 438 2.11 13.31 -9.89
N VAL A 439 2.62 14.53 -10.06
CA VAL A 439 3.95 14.78 -10.62
C VAL A 439 4.81 15.45 -9.55
N ALA A 440 6.00 14.90 -9.30
CA ALA A 440 6.98 15.49 -8.41
C ALA A 440 8.35 15.58 -9.09
N GLU A 441 8.92 16.78 -9.08
CA GLU A 441 10.25 17.06 -9.61
C GLU A 441 11.12 17.62 -8.49
N GLY A 442 12.14 16.86 -8.08
CA GLY A 442 12.98 17.22 -6.95
C GLY A 442 14.47 17.00 -7.14
N THR A 443 15.22 17.57 -6.21
CA THR A 443 16.67 17.46 -6.07
C THR A 443 17.00 17.05 -4.64
N LEU A 444 17.80 16.01 -4.48
CA LEU A 444 18.38 15.58 -3.22
C LEU A 444 19.85 16.02 -3.17
N ASP A 445 20.26 16.73 -2.13
CA ASP A 445 21.65 17.15 -1.96
C ASP A 445 22.45 16.20 -1.05
N SER A 446 23.76 16.45 -0.94
CA SER A 446 24.69 15.61 -0.16
C SER A 446 24.48 15.65 1.35
N ASP A 447 23.63 16.56 1.84
CA ASP A 447 23.23 16.62 3.26
C ASP A 447 21.88 15.92 3.48
N GLY A 448 21.29 15.35 2.42
CA GLY A 448 20.00 14.67 2.45
C GLY A 448 18.81 15.61 2.46
N LEU A 449 18.99 16.89 2.13
CA LEU A 449 17.89 17.83 1.95
C LEU A 449 17.28 17.62 0.57
N LEU A 450 16.04 17.16 0.59
CA LEU A 450 15.19 17.11 -0.58
C LEU A 450 14.45 18.45 -0.74
N LYS A 451 14.46 18.98 -1.96
CA LYS A 451 13.55 20.04 -2.42
C LYS A 451 12.81 19.56 -3.64
N SER A 452 11.49 19.74 -3.70
CA SER A 452 10.65 19.26 -4.79
C SER A 452 9.54 20.24 -5.11
N HIS A 453 9.18 20.33 -6.39
CA HIS A 453 7.93 20.92 -6.85
C HIS A 453 6.93 19.82 -7.15
N MET A 454 5.75 19.88 -6.53
CA MET A 454 4.71 18.86 -6.61
C MET A 454 3.46 19.41 -7.28
N VAL A 455 2.84 18.59 -8.13
CA VAL A 455 1.63 18.90 -8.89
C VAL A 455 0.65 17.76 -8.71
N LEU A 456 -0.50 18.05 -8.10
CA LEU A 456 -1.64 17.14 -7.98
C LEU A 456 -2.71 17.57 -8.99
N THR A 457 -3.16 16.65 -9.83
CA THR A 457 -4.34 16.84 -10.68
C THR A 457 -5.36 15.76 -10.37
N ALA A 458 -6.60 16.15 -10.05
CA ALA A 458 -7.66 15.22 -9.67
C ALA A 458 -8.92 15.42 -10.51
N ARG A 459 -9.37 14.33 -11.12
CA ARG A 459 -10.65 14.18 -11.81
C ARG A 459 -11.32 12.89 -11.35
N SER A 460 -11.74 12.89 -10.10
CA SER A 460 -12.25 11.71 -9.39
C SER A 460 -13.13 12.15 -8.22
N ASP A 461 -13.49 11.24 -7.33
CA ASP A 461 -14.25 11.59 -6.11
C ASP A 461 -13.44 12.47 -5.16
N THR A 462 -12.11 12.30 -5.13
CA THR A 462 -11.16 13.17 -4.43
C THR A 462 -11.28 14.64 -4.86
N GLU A 463 -11.67 14.89 -6.12
CA GLU A 463 -11.90 16.24 -6.65
C GLU A 463 -12.96 17.00 -5.84
N LEU A 464 -14.00 16.31 -5.36
CA LEU A 464 -15.12 16.92 -4.64
C LEU A 464 -14.69 17.42 -3.25
N GLU A 465 -13.87 16.63 -2.56
CA GLU A 465 -13.29 17.00 -1.27
C GLU A 465 -12.33 18.18 -1.40
N LEU A 466 -11.45 18.14 -2.41
CA LEU A 466 -10.51 19.21 -2.69
C LEU A 466 -11.24 20.52 -3.02
N ARG A 467 -12.27 20.48 -3.88
CA ARG A 467 -13.06 21.68 -4.19
C ARG A 467 -13.76 22.25 -2.96
N SER A 468 -14.34 21.38 -2.12
CA SER A 468 -15.00 21.79 -0.87
C SER A 468 -14.02 22.46 0.09
N MET A 469 -12.80 21.95 0.18
CA MET A 469 -11.72 22.58 0.94
C MET A 469 -11.37 23.95 0.34
N MET A 470 -11.10 24.01 -0.96
CA MET A 470 -10.67 25.22 -1.66
C MET A 470 -11.69 26.36 -1.60
N GLN A 471 -13.00 26.04 -1.60
CA GLN A 471 -14.06 27.03 -1.45
C GLN A 471 -14.07 27.71 -0.07
N ARG A 472 -13.60 27.02 0.97
CA ARG A 472 -13.62 27.52 2.36
C ARG A 472 -12.34 28.25 2.78
N LEU A 473 -11.24 28.07 2.03
CA LEU A 473 -9.92 28.58 2.41
C LEU A 473 -9.58 29.88 1.68
N SER A 474 -9.10 30.86 2.45
CA SER A 474 -8.43 32.03 1.88
C SER A 474 -7.01 31.68 1.42
N PRO A 475 -6.41 32.47 0.49
CA PRO A 475 -5.03 32.24 0.05
C PRO A 475 -3.99 32.17 1.17
N ALA A 476 -4.21 32.88 2.29
CA ALA A 476 -3.32 32.87 3.45
C ALA A 476 -3.30 31.52 4.20
N GLN A 477 -4.27 30.63 3.94
CA GLN A 477 -4.41 29.33 4.61
C GLN A 477 -4.01 28.15 3.72
N TRP A 478 -3.64 28.39 2.45
CA TRP A 478 -3.36 27.30 1.51
C TRP A 478 -2.16 26.45 1.92
N ASP A 479 -1.07 27.07 2.39
CA ASP A 479 0.11 26.33 2.84
C ASP A 479 -0.19 25.44 4.06
N ASP A 480 -0.95 25.95 5.04
CA ASP A 480 -1.32 25.16 6.23
C ASP A 480 -2.24 23.98 5.89
N ALA A 481 -3.20 24.20 4.99
CA ALA A 481 -4.09 23.13 4.53
C ALA A 481 -3.33 22.09 3.69
N MET A 482 -2.45 22.54 2.80
CA MET A 482 -1.63 21.66 1.99
C MET A 482 -0.59 20.93 2.83
N GLN A 483 -0.10 21.52 3.93
CA GLN A 483 0.75 20.84 4.92
C GLN A 483 0.04 19.64 5.55
N TYR A 484 -1.24 19.79 5.90
CA TYR A 484 -2.07 18.68 6.40
C TYR A 484 -2.29 17.60 5.32
N LEU A 485 -2.69 17.99 4.11
CA LEU A 485 -2.91 17.05 3.00
C LEU A 485 -1.64 16.32 2.59
N SER A 486 -0.51 17.02 2.52
CA SER A 486 0.80 16.42 2.22
C SER A 486 1.18 15.38 3.28
N GLY A 487 0.94 15.70 4.56
CA GLY A 487 1.06 14.74 5.66
C GLY A 487 0.19 13.50 5.51
N ALA A 488 -1.09 13.68 5.15
CA ALA A 488 -2.03 12.57 4.91
C ALA A 488 -1.61 11.70 3.71
N MET A 489 -0.95 12.29 2.70
CA MET A 489 -0.37 11.57 1.57
C MET A 489 0.93 10.82 1.89
N GLY A 490 1.43 10.89 3.13
CA GLY A 490 2.66 10.22 3.57
C GLY A 490 3.93 11.09 3.53
N PHE A 491 3.80 12.39 3.27
CA PHE A 491 4.92 13.32 3.21
C PHE A 491 5.06 14.13 4.51
N SER A 492 6.15 13.91 5.25
CA SER A 492 6.39 14.54 6.56
C SER A 492 7.36 15.74 6.51
N GLY A 493 7.55 16.35 5.34
CA GLY A 493 8.34 17.57 5.15
C GLY A 493 7.52 18.85 5.29
N LYS A 494 8.16 19.98 4.99
CA LYS A 494 7.57 21.32 4.99
C LYS A 494 7.00 21.67 3.63
N VAL A 495 5.77 22.17 3.62
CA VAL A 495 5.07 22.71 2.45
C VAL A 495 5.20 24.22 2.37
N SER A 496 5.28 24.76 1.15
CA SER A 496 5.22 26.21 0.89
C SER A 496 4.78 26.49 -0.54
N GLY A 497 4.36 27.74 -0.83
CA GLY A 497 4.16 28.18 -2.21
C GLY A 497 2.97 27.51 -2.89
N THR A 498 1.98 27.10 -2.10
CA THR A 498 0.79 26.41 -2.60
C THR A 498 -0.04 27.32 -3.50
N ASP A 499 -0.47 26.81 -4.66
CA ASP A 499 -1.44 27.45 -5.53
C ASP A 499 -2.64 26.51 -5.73
N MET A 500 -3.80 26.96 -5.26
CA MET A 500 -5.08 26.26 -5.40
C MET A 500 -6.04 26.99 -6.35
N ARG A 501 -5.60 28.01 -7.11
CA ARG A 501 -6.51 28.80 -7.95
C ARG A 501 -7.10 27.95 -9.09
N GLN A 502 -8.41 28.08 -9.30
CA GLN A 502 -9.13 27.45 -10.41
C GLN A 502 -9.68 28.50 -11.36
N THR A 503 -9.18 28.54 -12.60
CA THR A 503 -9.68 29.45 -13.63
C THR A 503 -10.89 28.90 -14.40
N ASN A 504 -11.10 27.58 -14.36
CA ASN A 504 -12.21 26.90 -15.01
C ASN A 504 -12.84 25.90 -14.05
N ALA A 505 -14.06 26.20 -13.58
CA ALA A 505 -14.79 25.33 -12.66
C ALA A 505 -15.08 23.93 -13.23
N ALA A 506 -15.11 23.77 -14.55
CA ALA A 506 -15.35 22.49 -15.22
C ALA A 506 -14.06 21.68 -15.48
N ALA A 507 -12.86 22.26 -15.35
CA ALA A 507 -11.61 21.53 -15.50
C ALA A 507 -11.32 20.65 -14.26
N PRO A 508 -10.48 19.60 -14.36
CA PRO A 508 -9.97 18.90 -13.18
C PRO A 508 -9.34 19.85 -12.16
N VAL A 509 -9.42 19.50 -10.88
CA VAL A 509 -8.70 20.24 -9.83
C VAL A 509 -7.21 20.08 -10.07
N LYS A 510 -6.48 21.20 -9.98
CA LYS A 510 -5.02 21.23 -10.04
C LYS A 510 -4.49 22.03 -8.86
N ILE A 511 -3.59 21.43 -8.09
CA ILE A 511 -2.90 22.06 -6.97
C ILE A 511 -1.40 21.91 -7.20
N THR A 512 -0.64 22.99 -7.03
CA THR A 512 0.83 22.96 -7.09
C THR A 512 1.42 23.47 -5.79
N TYR A 513 2.50 22.88 -5.31
CA TYR A 513 3.17 23.32 -4.09
C TYR A 513 4.64 22.91 -4.08
N ASP A 514 5.45 23.61 -3.29
CA ASP A 514 6.83 23.23 -3.02
C ASP A 514 6.91 22.42 -1.73
N TYR A 515 7.77 21.41 -1.74
CA TYR A 515 8.00 20.49 -0.64
C TYR A 515 9.49 20.44 -0.30
N SER A 516 9.82 20.45 0.98
CA SER A 516 11.20 20.29 1.45
C SER A 516 11.30 19.37 2.66
N ARG A 517 12.32 18.52 2.71
CA ARG A 517 12.55 17.63 3.86
C ARG A 517 14.04 17.37 4.04
N GLU A 518 14.54 17.69 5.22
CA GLU A 518 15.89 17.29 5.66
C GLU A 518 15.94 15.80 5.94
N LYS A 519 17.11 15.18 5.71
CA LYS A 519 17.35 13.75 5.92
C LYS A 519 16.24 12.89 5.31
N TYR A 520 15.94 13.15 4.04
CA TYR A 520 14.78 12.60 3.38
C TYR A 520 14.78 11.06 3.39
N ALA A 521 13.66 10.47 3.83
CA ALA A 521 13.28 9.06 3.70
C ALA A 521 14.43 8.03 3.70
N GLY A 522 15.00 7.76 4.87
CA GLY A 522 16.05 6.74 5.01
C GLY A 522 17.46 7.21 4.63
N TRP A 523 17.66 8.50 4.36
CA TRP A 523 18.95 9.10 4.02
C TRP A 523 20.12 8.62 4.89
N GLU A 524 19.93 8.55 6.20
CA GLU A 524 20.97 8.10 7.17
C GLU A 524 21.46 6.66 6.91
N ASN A 525 20.65 5.84 6.25
CA ASN A 525 20.99 4.47 5.87
C ASN A 525 21.42 4.36 4.39
N ASN A 526 21.75 5.49 3.75
CA ASN A 526 21.93 5.61 2.31
C ASN A 526 20.71 5.07 1.55
N GLN A 527 19.52 5.49 1.95
CA GLN A 527 18.27 5.12 1.29
C GLN A 527 17.50 6.36 0.85
N SER A 528 16.57 6.15 -0.08
CA SER A 528 15.59 7.15 -0.49
C SER A 528 14.29 6.48 -0.91
N LEU A 529 13.22 7.28 -0.98
CA LEU A 529 11.93 6.85 -1.55
C LEU A 529 11.61 7.70 -2.79
N PRO A 530 10.85 7.17 -3.75
CA PRO A 530 10.30 8.00 -4.81
C PRO A 530 9.24 8.96 -4.26
N LEU A 531 9.01 10.05 -5.00
CA LEU A 531 8.15 11.16 -4.59
C LEU A 531 6.71 10.97 -5.06
N PHE A 532 6.01 9.97 -4.55
CA PHE A 532 4.58 9.81 -4.80
C PHE A 532 3.79 9.50 -3.54
N PRO A 533 2.49 9.88 -3.48
CA PRO A 533 1.60 9.44 -2.42
C PRO A 533 1.43 7.91 -2.44
N ALA A 534 1.12 7.29 -1.32
CA ALA A 534 0.70 5.89 -1.32
C ALA A 534 -0.56 5.68 -2.20
N VAL A 535 -0.69 4.51 -2.82
CA VAL A 535 -1.94 4.15 -3.52
C VAL A 535 -2.96 3.70 -2.51
N GLU A 536 -4.17 4.25 -2.60
CA GLU A 536 -5.32 3.77 -1.84
C GLU A 536 -5.99 2.59 -2.55
N LEU A 537 -5.85 1.41 -1.95
CA LEU A 537 -6.59 0.19 -2.31
C LEU A 537 -7.42 -0.25 -1.11
N THR A 538 -8.58 -0.84 -1.39
CA THR A 538 -9.42 -1.47 -0.37
C THR A 538 -8.65 -2.61 0.27
N LEU A 539 -8.39 -2.56 1.58
CA LEU A 539 -7.66 -3.63 2.26
C LEU A 539 -8.60 -4.78 2.60
N VAL A 540 -8.20 -6.02 2.29
CA VAL A 540 -8.92 -7.23 2.72
C VAL A 540 -8.10 -8.06 3.70
N SER A 541 -8.78 -8.76 4.61
CA SER A 541 -8.16 -9.66 5.59
C SER A 541 -7.48 -10.84 4.90
N GLU A 542 -6.35 -11.30 5.46
CA GLU A 542 -5.68 -12.52 4.98
C GLU A 542 -6.39 -13.81 5.43
N GLU A 543 -7.15 -13.75 6.52
CA GLU A 543 -7.69 -14.92 7.22
C GLU A 543 -9.15 -15.17 6.86
N LYS A 544 -9.93 -14.10 6.65
CA LYS A 544 -11.38 -14.18 6.47
C LYS A 544 -11.82 -13.42 5.23
N ALA A 545 -12.68 -14.06 4.45
CA ALA A 545 -13.36 -13.40 3.34
C ALA A 545 -14.17 -12.18 3.83
N PRO A 546 -14.23 -11.08 3.06
CA PRO A 546 -15.05 -9.93 3.38
C PRO A 546 -16.53 -10.34 3.45
N GLU A 547 -17.32 -9.59 4.23
CA GLU A 547 -18.75 -9.90 4.43
C GLU A 547 -19.59 -9.55 3.20
N HIS A 548 -19.18 -8.49 2.50
CA HIS A 548 -19.78 -7.97 1.27
C HIS A 548 -18.80 -8.08 0.11
N ASP A 549 -19.29 -7.79 -1.10
CA ASP A 549 -18.42 -7.61 -2.26
C ASP A 549 -17.39 -6.52 -2.00
N ILE A 550 -16.21 -6.66 -2.58
CA ILE A 550 -15.09 -5.74 -2.39
C ILE A 550 -15.37 -4.51 -3.24
N ASP A 551 -15.64 -3.37 -2.60
CA ASP A 551 -15.77 -2.09 -3.27
C ASP A 551 -14.39 -1.60 -3.70
N LEU A 552 -14.20 -1.38 -5.00
CA LEU A 552 -12.95 -0.85 -5.56
C LEU A 552 -13.08 0.64 -5.92
N GLY A 553 -14.24 1.27 -5.68
CA GLY A 553 -14.57 2.63 -6.10
C GLY A 553 -14.88 2.72 -7.60
N ALA A 554 -15.17 3.91 -8.11
CA ALA A 554 -15.44 4.08 -9.54
C ALA A 554 -14.21 3.68 -10.41
N PRO A 555 -14.41 3.10 -11.62
CA PRO A 555 -13.32 2.83 -12.55
C PRO A 555 -12.50 4.10 -12.82
N ARG A 556 -11.17 3.99 -12.64
CA ARG A 556 -10.25 5.14 -12.67
C ARG A 556 -8.85 4.74 -13.08
N THR A 557 -8.10 5.72 -13.56
CA THR A 557 -6.64 5.63 -13.75
C THR A 557 -5.96 6.55 -12.76
N VAL A 558 -4.98 6.05 -12.00
CA VAL A 558 -4.17 6.84 -11.07
C VAL A 558 -2.72 6.71 -11.50
N GLU A 559 -2.12 7.82 -11.89
CA GLU A 559 -0.74 7.91 -12.39
C GLU A 559 0.10 8.77 -11.46
N ALA A 560 1.34 8.35 -11.23
CA ALA A 560 2.31 9.13 -10.50
C ALA A 560 3.68 9.09 -11.17
N HIS A 561 4.31 10.25 -11.28
CA HIS A 561 5.61 10.46 -11.89
C HIS A 561 6.52 11.21 -10.92
N SER A 562 7.68 10.63 -10.63
CA SER A 562 8.68 11.18 -9.71
C SER A 562 10.00 11.27 -10.44
N THR A 563 10.55 12.46 -10.54
CA THR A 563 11.94 12.67 -10.97
C THR A 563 12.73 13.25 -9.81
N MET A 564 13.77 12.55 -9.37
CA MET A 564 14.66 12.98 -8.30
C MET A 564 16.10 13.01 -8.80
N ALA A 565 16.68 14.21 -8.90
CA ALA A 565 18.12 14.35 -9.15
C ALA A 565 18.90 13.95 -7.89
N LEU A 566 19.84 13.02 -8.04
CA LEU A 566 20.73 12.61 -6.97
C LEU A 566 21.88 13.61 -6.79
N PRO A 567 22.54 13.62 -5.61
CA PRO A 567 23.74 14.42 -5.43
C PRO A 567 24.84 14.01 -6.42
N ALA A 568 25.75 14.93 -6.73
CA ALA A 568 26.83 14.64 -7.69
C ALA A 568 27.65 13.41 -7.26
N GLY A 569 27.83 12.47 -8.19
CA GLY A 569 28.60 11.23 -7.97
C GLY A 569 27.83 10.10 -7.28
N TYR A 570 26.61 10.36 -6.76
CA TYR A 570 25.77 9.30 -6.20
C TYR A 570 25.16 8.42 -7.30
N ARG A 571 25.02 7.14 -6.98
CA ARG A 571 24.30 6.12 -7.76
C ARG A 571 23.12 5.58 -6.94
N ALA A 572 22.27 4.77 -7.58
CA ALA A 572 21.17 4.11 -6.90
C ALA A 572 21.00 2.65 -7.36
N GLU A 573 20.84 1.74 -6.40
CA GLU A 573 20.25 0.43 -6.61
C GLU A 573 18.73 0.59 -6.69
N LEU A 574 18.18 0.24 -7.85
CA LEU A 574 16.76 0.34 -8.13
C LEU A 574 16.01 -0.92 -7.63
N PRO A 575 14.83 -0.79 -7.02
CA PRO A 575 13.95 -1.92 -6.76
C PRO A 575 13.53 -2.64 -8.04
N ASP A 576 12.99 -3.85 -7.88
CA ASP A 576 12.34 -4.57 -8.98
C ASP A 576 11.11 -3.79 -9.48
N ALA A 577 10.93 -3.79 -10.81
CA ALA A 577 9.69 -3.34 -11.41
C ALA A 577 8.53 -4.26 -11.02
N VAL A 578 7.35 -3.68 -10.84
CA VAL A 578 6.13 -4.41 -10.46
C VAL A 578 5.13 -4.32 -11.61
N HIS A 579 4.79 -5.46 -12.19
CA HIS A 579 3.79 -5.56 -13.25
C HIS A 579 2.75 -6.60 -12.87
N VAL A 580 1.55 -6.14 -12.53
CA VAL A 580 0.45 -7.01 -12.10
C VAL A 580 -0.78 -6.70 -12.94
N SER A 581 -1.26 -7.70 -13.66
CA SER A 581 -2.49 -7.60 -14.45
C SER A 581 -3.53 -8.61 -13.97
N ARG A 582 -4.75 -8.11 -13.75
CA ARG A 582 -5.96 -8.88 -13.47
C ARG A 582 -7.12 -8.33 -14.30
N GLU A 583 -8.22 -9.07 -14.33
CA GLU A 583 -9.45 -8.65 -15.01
C GLU A 583 -10.06 -7.39 -14.38
N PHE A 584 -9.92 -7.23 -13.06
CA PHE A 584 -10.49 -6.11 -12.30
C PHE A 584 -9.56 -4.89 -12.17
N ALA A 585 -8.24 -5.08 -12.26
CA ALA A 585 -7.27 -3.99 -12.17
C ALA A 585 -5.93 -4.31 -12.85
N THR A 586 -5.17 -3.28 -13.21
CA THR A 586 -3.74 -3.39 -13.56
C THR A 586 -2.91 -2.44 -12.71
N TYR A 587 -1.70 -2.86 -12.35
CA TYR A 587 -0.75 -2.08 -11.60
C TYR A 587 0.63 -2.23 -12.23
N ASP A 588 1.21 -1.11 -12.63
CA ASP A 588 2.53 -1.03 -13.25
C ASP A 588 3.38 -0.03 -12.48
N LYS A 589 4.60 -0.43 -12.15
CA LYS A 589 5.57 0.41 -11.45
C LYS A 589 6.97 0.14 -11.93
N THR A 590 7.68 1.18 -12.34
CA THR A 590 9.01 1.08 -12.91
C THR A 590 9.94 2.12 -12.31
N TYR A 591 11.24 1.83 -12.34
CA TYR A 591 12.30 2.71 -11.86
C TYR A 591 13.40 2.75 -12.91
N ARG A 592 13.93 3.95 -13.16
CA ARG A 592 14.99 4.19 -14.14
C ARG A 592 16.02 5.15 -13.56
N LEU A 593 17.29 4.91 -13.84
CA LEU A 593 18.38 5.84 -13.55
C LEU A 593 18.88 6.46 -14.86
N VAL A 594 18.57 7.74 -15.06
CA VAL A 594 18.92 8.47 -16.29
C VAL A 594 19.62 9.77 -15.93
N ASP A 595 20.84 9.96 -16.41
CA ASP A 595 21.60 11.20 -16.22
C ASP A 595 21.72 11.67 -14.75
N GLY A 596 21.93 10.72 -13.82
CA GLY A 596 22.01 11.01 -12.38
C GLY A 596 20.65 11.33 -11.73
N LYS A 597 19.54 11.06 -12.43
CA LYS A 597 18.18 11.21 -11.90
C LYS A 597 17.52 9.84 -11.78
N VAL A 598 16.94 9.58 -10.61
CA VAL A 598 16.02 8.47 -10.44
C VAL A 598 14.65 8.94 -10.92
N ILE A 599 14.14 8.25 -11.94
CA ILE A 599 12.79 8.41 -12.43
C ILE A 599 12.01 7.19 -11.98
N ALA A 600 10.89 7.41 -11.32
CA ALA A 600 9.98 6.35 -10.95
C ALA A 600 8.60 6.68 -11.50
N ASP A 601 7.93 5.68 -12.05
CA ASP A 601 6.60 5.81 -12.64
C ASP A 601 5.68 4.75 -12.03
N ARG A 602 4.45 5.15 -11.68
CA ARG A 602 3.41 4.24 -11.18
C ARG A 602 2.09 4.49 -11.89
N LYS A 603 1.42 3.42 -12.28
CA LYS A 603 0.08 3.45 -12.89
C LYS A 603 -0.80 2.36 -12.30
N LEU A 604 -1.93 2.77 -11.72
CA LEU A 604 -3.04 1.88 -11.34
C LEU A 604 -4.22 2.14 -12.29
N VAL A 605 -4.79 1.08 -12.85
CA VAL A 605 -6.08 1.14 -13.56
C VAL A 605 -7.07 0.23 -12.88
N VAL A 606 -8.10 0.81 -12.27
CA VAL A 606 -9.26 0.08 -11.73
C VAL A 606 -10.31 -0.03 -12.82
N LYS A 607 -10.67 -1.26 -13.20
CA LYS A 607 -11.54 -1.54 -14.37
C LYS A 607 -13.00 -1.77 -13.99
N VAL A 608 -13.26 -2.19 -12.76
CA VAL A 608 -14.60 -2.53 -12.26
C VAL A 608 -14.87 -1.83 -10.95
N HIS A 609 -16.15 -1.54 -10.69
CA HIS A 609 -16.56 -0.85 -9.46
C HIS A 609 -16.52 -1.76 -8.22
N LYS A 610 -16.99 -3.00 -8.36
CA LYS A 610 -17.05 -4.00 -7.29
C LYS A 610 -16.49 -5.32 -7.79
N LEU A 611 -15.91 -6.08 -6.87
CA LEU A 611 -15.45 -7.45 -7.11
C LEU A 611 -16.22 -8.41 -6.18
N PRO A 612 -16.80 -9.51 -6.70
CA PRO A 612 -17.49 -10.49 -5.89
C PRO A 612 -16.66 -11.00 -4.70
N ARG A 613 -17.27 -11.11 -3.52
CA ARG A 613 -16.58 -11.51 -2.27
C ARG A 613 -15.88 -12.87 -2.34
N ASP A 614 -16.33 -13.77 -3.20
CA ASP A 614 -15.73 -15.10 -3.39
C ASP A 614 -14.36 -15.02 -4.11
N ARG A 615 -14.10 -13.92 -4.84
CA ARG A 615 -12.79 -13.62 -5.46
C ARG A 615 -11.78 -12.97 -4.52
N TRP A 616 -12.07 -12.86 -3.21
CA TRP A 616 -11.19 -12.18 -2.25
C TRP A 616 -9.74 -12.69 -2.23
N LYS A 617 -9.51 -13.98 -2.48
CA LYS A 617 -8.14 -14.55 -2.54
C LYS A 617 -7.36 -14.04 -3.76
N ASP A 618 -8.03 -13.88 -4.90
CA ASP A 618 -7.41 -13.32 -6.11
C ASP A 618 -7.09 -11.83 -5.91
N TYR A 619 -7.99 -11.10 -5.25
CA TYR A 619 -7.75 -9.72 -4.85
C TYR A 619 -6.63 -9.57 -3.82
N LEU A 620 -6.58 -10.44 -2.81
CA LEU A 620 -5.49 -10.47 -1.84
C LEU A 620 -4.15 -10.78 -2.52
N ALA A 621 -4.12 -11.69 -3.50
CA ALA A 621 -2.92 -11.96 -4.28
C ALA A 621 -2.49 -10.73 -5.10
N PHE A 622 -3.43 -9.97 -5.66
CA PHE A 622 -3.15 -8.67 -6.30
C PHE A 622 -2.58 -7.68 -5.28
N GLN A 623 -3.23 -7.49 -4.13
CA GLN A 623 -2.79 -6.58 -3.06
C GLN A 623 -1.35 -6.89 -2.61
N LYS A 624 -1.03 -8.17 -2.36
CA LYS A 624 0.34 -8.62 -2.02
C LYS A 624 1.33 -8.35 -3.15
N ALA A 625 0.99 -8.69 -4.40
CA ALA A 625 1.87 -8.47 -5.54
C ALA A 625 2.15 -6.98 -5.83
N THR A 626 1.23 -6.08 -5.45
CA THR A 626 1.44 -4.63 -5.58
C THR A 626 2.29 -4.00 -4.47
N LEU A 627 2.70 -4.80 -3.45
CA LEU A 627 3.48 -4.37 -2.28
C LEU A 627 2.82 -3.28 -1.42
N VAL A 628 1.52 -3.04 -1.59
CA VAL A 628 0.81 -1.96 -0.88
C VAL A 628 0.80 -2.18 0.65
N ASN A 629 0.84 -3.43 1.11
CA ASN A 629 0.90 -3.76 2.55
C ASN A 629 2.31 -3.68 3.13
N ASP A 630 3.33 -3.93 2.32
CA ASP A 630 4.73 -4.02 2.77
C ASP A 630 5.42 -2.65 2.77
N GLY A 631 4.74 -1.64 2.23
CA GLY A 631 5.24 -0.28 2.09
C GLY A 631 6.04 -0.09 0.79
N GLU A 632 6.45 1.15 0.56
CA GLU A 632 7.26 1.53 -0.58
C GLU A 632 8.70 0.99 -0.40
N PRO A 633 9.24 0.19 -1.35
CA PRO A 633 10.61 -0.30 -1.24
C PRO A 633 11.61 0.86 -1.37
N TYR A 634 12.61 0.87 -0.49
CA TYR A 634 13.68 1.87 -0.56
C TYR A 634 14.56 1.68 -1.79
N LEU A 635 14.89 2.80 -2.44
CA LEU A 635 16.05 2.93 -3.31
C LEU A 635 17.29 2.93 -2.41
N ARG A 636 18.29 2.10 -2.69
CA ARG A 636 19.56 2.17 -1.96
C ARG A 636 20.50 3.12 -2.71
N LEU A 637 20.89 4.19 -2.05
CA LEU A 637 21.86 5.14 -2.56
C LEU A 637 23.28 4.62 -2.35
N ILE A 638 24.13 4.89 -3.32
CA ILE A 638 25.54 4.53 -3.29
C ILE A 638 26.33 5.83 -3.44
N PRO A 639 27.01 6.30 -2.38
CA PRO A 639 27.79 7.53 -2.45
C PRO A 639 29.01 7.36 -3.38
N PRO A 640 29.58 8.46 -3.90
CA PRO A 640 30.84 8.40 -4.63
C PRO A 640 31.96 7.86 -3.74
N ASP A 641 32.87 7.07 -4.31
CA ASP A 641 34.03 6.58 -3.60
C ASP A 641 34.93 7.75 -3.16
N HIS A 642 35.11 7.95 -1.86
CA HIS A 642 36.10 8.88 -1.33
C HIS A 642 37.49 8.27 -1.48
N LEU A 643 38.13 8.46 -2.65
CA LEU A 643 39.56 8.20 -2.79
C LEU A 643 40.36 9.25 -2.02
N THR A 644 40.98 8.83 -0.92
CA THR A 644 42.22 9.45 -0.45
C THR A 644 43.31 9.06 -1.43
N ILE A 645 43.61 9.93 -2.39
CA ILE A 645 44.77 9.78 -3.26
C ILE A 645 46.03 9.90 -2.39
N ASN A 646 46.57 8.78 -1.94
CA ASN A 646 47.93 8.72 -1.39
C ASN A 646 48.91 8.95 -2.55
N LYS A 647 49.27 10.22 -2.77
CA LYS A 647 50.38 10.62 -3.64
C LYS A 647 51.73 10.26 -2.99
N GLU A 648 52.09 8.99 -2.88
CA GLU A 648 53.49 8.63 -2.56
C GLU A 648 53.97 7.40 -3.35
N GLY A 649 54.20 7.62 -4.65
CA GLY A 649 55.19 6.89 -5.40
C GLY A 649 56.53 7.63 -5.41
N ALA A 650 57.31 7.59 -4.32
CA ALA A 650 58.75 7.92 -4.35
C ALA A 650 59.53 7.45 -3.10
N LYS A 651 60.28 6.34 -3.27
CA LYS A 651 61.53 5.95 -2.58
C LYS A 651 61.54 5.56 -1.08
N SER A 652 61.85 4.27 -0.90
CA SER A 652 62.62 3.61 0.17
C SER A 652 63.51 4.48 1.10
N THR A 653 63.35 4.33 2.42
CA THR A 653 64.29 3.64 3.35
C THR A 653 63.84 3.80 4.82
N SER A 654 64.27 2.86 5.67
CA SER A 654 63.94 2.74 7.10
C SER A 654 64.44 3.88 7.99
N THR A 655 63.69 4.25 9.05
CA THR A 655 64.08 4.21 10.49
C THR A 655 63.13 5.00 11.41
N THR A 656 62.71 4.33 12.50
CA THR A 656 62.28 4.82 13.84
C THR A 656 61.05 5.77 13.99
N PRO A 657 60.08 5.45 14.89
CA PRO A 657 58.92 6.30 15.15
C PRO A 657 59.27 7.49 16.07
N ALA A 658 58.90 8.70 15.68
CA ALA A 658 58.95 9.88 16.54
C ALA A 658 57.52 10.30 16.97
N LYS A 659 57.43 10.70 18.23
CA LYS A 659 56.25 11.02 19.04
C LYS A 659 55.37 12.14 18.48
N ASP A 660 54.08 11.95 18.73
CA ASP A 660 53.00 12.91 19.02
C ASP A 660 53.27 14.41 18.83
N THR A 661 52.37 15.06 18.10
CA THR A 661 51.58 16.17 18.64
C THR A 661 50.36 16.43 17.74
N THR A 662 49.20 16.00 18.23
CA THR A 662 47.88 16.42 17.75
C THR A 662 47.61 17.88 18.11
N PRO A 663 46.90 18.64 17.27
CA PRO A 663 45.92 19.61 17.74
C PRO A 663 44.57 18.90 17.85
N ALA A 664 43.96 18.99 19.03
CA ALA A 664 42.66 18.41 19.34
C ALA A 664 41.57 18.93 18.39
N ALA A 665 40.94 18.00 17.66
CA ALA A 665 39.58 18.21 17.18
C ALA A 665 38.63 18.04 18.36
N GLU A 666 37.65 18.93 18.49
CA GLU A 666 36.60 18.85 19.50
C GLU A 666 35.88 17.49 19.46
N PRO A 667 35.49 16.93 20.61
CA PRO A 667 34.76 15.67 20.64
C PRO A 667 33.35 15.88 20.05
N PRO A 668 32.93 15.08 19.05
CA PRO A 668 31.53 15.06 18.63
C PRO A 668 30.66 14.58 19.80
N ASN A 669 29.49 15.22 19.93
CA ASN A 669 28.50 14.95 20.97
C ASN A 669 28.06 13.46 20.96
N PRO A 670 28.00 12.77 22.11
CA PRO A 670 27.62 11.35 22.18
C PRO A 670 26.10 11.20 22.17
N SER A 671 25.48 10.88 21.02
CA SER A 671 24.02 10.66 21.04
C SER A 671 23.44 9.64 20.05
N ASP A 672 24.20 8.67 19.56
CA ASP A 672 23.69 7.30 19.42
C ASP A 672 24.83 6.31 19.16
N THR A 673 25.16 5.48 20.13
CA THR A 673 26.06 4.33 19.95
C THR A 673 25.62 3.47 18.76
N ARG A 674 24.31 3.41 18.50
CA ARG A 674 23.72 2.69 17.36
C ARG A 674 24.13 3.29 16.01
N GLN A 675 24.15 4.61 15.89
CA GLN A 675 24.54 5.29 14.64
C GLN A 675 26.03 5.07 14.34
N GLN A 676 26.88 5.13 15.37
CA GLN A 676 28.31 4.83 15.21
C GLN A 676 28.55 3.36 14.79
N LEU A 677 27.78 2.42 15.35
CA LEU A 677 27.84 1.00 14.97
C LEU A 677 27.39 0.77 13.51
N VAL A 678 26.41 1.51 13.01
CA VAL A 678 25.98 1.47 11.59
C VAL A 678 27.09 1.97 10.67
N GLU A 679 27.72 3.11 11.01
CA GLU A 679 28.85 3.63 10.24
C GLU A 679 30.02 2.64 10.22
N ILE A 680 30.34 2.05 11.36
CA ILE A 680 31.35 0.99 11.47
C ILE A 680 30.98 -0.20 10.59
N THR A 681 29.72 -0.65 10.58
CA THR A 681 29.26 -1.73 9.71
C THR A 681 29.47 -1.42 8.23
N ALA A 682 29.17 -0.19 7.81
CA ALA A 682 29.44 0.27 6.44
C ALA A 682 30.94 0.30 6.11
N MET A 683 31.80 0.64 7.08
CA MET A 683 33.25 0.57 6.93
C MET A 683 33.73 -0.89 6.75
N LEU A 684 33.18 -1.83 7.53
CA LEU A 684 33.47 -3.26 7.38
C LEU A 684 33.04 -3.80 6.02
N GLN A 685 31.87 -3.41 5.52
CA GLN A 685 31.39 -3.79 4.18
C GLN A 685 32.31 -3.28 3.06
N ARG A 686 32.91 -2.10 3.22
CA ARG A 686 33.90 -1.52 2.28
C ARG A 686 35.34 -2.00 2.52
N ARG A 687 35.55 -2.98 3.41
CA ARG A 687 36.87 -3.49 3.84
C ARG A 687 37.81 -2.44 4.46
N ASP A 688 37.27 -1.36 5.03
CA ASP A 688 38.03 -0.41 5.83
C ASP A 688 38.17 -0.91 7.28
N LEU A 689 39.02 -1.94 7.45
CA LEU A 689 39.24 -2.60 8.74
C LEU A 689 39.99 -1.69 9.74
N GLY A 690 40.89 -0.84 9.25
CA GLY A 690 41.68 0.09 10.06
C GLY A 690 40.84 1.23 10.64
N GLY A 691 39.95 1.81 9.84
CA GLY A 691 39.00 2.81 10.30
C GLY A 691 37.94 2.23 11.24
N ALA A 692 37.39 1.06 10.90
CA ALA A 692 36.43 0.36 11.76
C ALA A 692 37.04 0.03 13.14
N ARG A 693 38.28 -0.49 13.19
CA ARG A 693 39.02 -0.73 14.44
C ARG A 693 39.11 0.54 15.28
N SER A 694 39.60 1.63 14.68
CA SER A 694 39.87 2.87 15.40
C SER A 694 38.60 3.45 16.03
N ARG A 695 37.48 3.40 15.30
CA ARG A 695 36.19 3.87 15.81
C ARG A 695 35.61 2.96 16.88
N LEU A 696 35.69 1.66 16.69
CA LEU A 696 35.22 0.71 17.69
C LEU A 696 36.04 0.79 18.99
N GLU A 697 37.35 1.02 18.92
CA GLU A 697 38.19 1.22 20.11
C GLU A 697 37.83 2.53 20.85
N ALA A 698 37.54 3.59 20.10
CA ALA A 698 37.05 4.85 20.66
C ALA A 698 35.67 4.66 21.33
N LEU A 699 34.76 3.95 20.66
CA LEU A 699 33.40 3.68 21.14
C LEU A 699 33.42 2.79 22.38
N ARG A 700 34.29 1.77 22.42
CA ARG A 700 34.51 0.93 23.61
C ARG A 700 35.01 1.74 24.80
N LYS A 701 35.82 2.79 24.56
CA LYS A 701 36.33 3.66 25.63
C LYS A 701 35.26 4.60 26.17
N SER A 702 34.37 5.10 25.30
CA SER A 702 33.27 5.99 25.71
C SER A 702 32.04 5.24 26.23
N SER A 703 31.84 3.99 25.80
CA SER A 703 30.65 3.18 26.09
C SER A 703 31.04 1.70 26.24
N PRO A 704 31.67 1.31 27.36
CA PRO A 704 32.27 -0.01 27.53
C PRO A 704 31.26 -1.18 27.60
N ASP A 705 29.99 -0.90 27.94
CA ASP A 705 28.90 -1.89 28.04
C ASP A 705 27.93 -1.82 26.84
N ALA A 706 28.33 -1.15 25.76
CA ALA A 706 27.51 -1.04 24.56
C ALA A 706 27.46 -2.37 23.80
N PRO A 707 26.26 -2.88 23.45
CA PRO A 707 26.13 -4.14 22.73
C PRO A 707 26.76 -4.04 21.34
N TYR A 708 27.18 -5.18 20.79
CA TYR A 708 27.86 -5.37 19.51
C TYR A 708 29.27 -4.77 19.39
N VAL A 709 29.69 -3.83 20.25
CA VAL A 709 30.97 -3.11 20.10
C VAL A 709 32.16 -4.05 20.28
N LEU A 710 32.15 -4.89 21.31
CA LEU A 710 33.24 -5.82 21.57
C LEU A 710 33.24 -6.96 20.55
N GLY A 711 32.07 -7.44 20.15
CA GLY A 711 31.95 -8.47 19.11
C GLY A 711 32.42 -8.01 17.74
N MET A 712 32.08 -6.79 17.31
CA MET A 712 32.58 -6.20 16.07
C MET A 712 34.10 -5.98 16.10
N LEU A 713 34.67 -5.53 17.23
CA LEU A 713 36.13 -5.48 17.41
C LEU A 713 36.75 -6.86 17.25
N GLY A 714 36.08 -7.87 17.80
CA GLY A 714 36.50 -9.25 17.70
C GLY A 714 36.58 -9.73 16.24
N LEU A 715 35.56 -9.44 15.44
CA LEU A 715 35.55 -9.74 14.00
C LEU A 715 36.66 -9.01 13.22
N VAL A 716 36.87 -7.73 13.51
CA VAL A 716 37.95 -6.95 12.87
C VAL A 716 39.32 -7.53 13.20
N LYS A 717 39.55 -7.93 14.45
CA LYS A 717 40.79 -8.60 14.86
C LYS A 717 40.97 -9.95 14.17
N ALA A 718 39.89 -10.73 14.06
CA ALA A 718 39.90 -12.01 13.37
C ALA A 718 40.25 -11.87 11.88
N ASN A 719 39.66 -10.88 11.20
CA ASN A 719 39.94 -10.62 9.78
C ASN A 719 41.40 -10.17 9.54
N ASP A 720 41.96 -9.34 10.44
CA ASP A 720 43.36 -8.92 10.44
C ASP A 720 44.36 -10.02 10.87
N GLY A 721 43.89 -11.21 11.21
CA GLY A 721 44.72 -12.37 11.52
C GLY A 721 45.00 -12.62 13.01
N ASP A 722 44.54 -11.76 13.93
CA ASP A 722 44.56 -12.02 15.38
C ASP A 722 43.27 -12.73 15.81
N LEU A 723 43.16 -13.97 15.35
CA LEU A 723 41.98 -14.81 15.52
C LEU A 723 41.65 -15.12 16.99
N ASP A 724 42.66 -15.36 17.83
CA ASP A 724 42.48 -15.77 19.22
C ASP A 724 42.03 -14.61 20.12
N SER A 725 42.54 -13.40 19.87
CA SER A 725 42.03 -12.21 20.56
C SER A 725 40.65 -11.82 20.04
N GLY A 726 40.43 -11.95 18.73
CA GLY A 726 39.12 -11.71 18.12
C GLY A 726 38.02 -12.60 18.71
N ALA A 727 38.33 -13.89 18.86
CA ALA A 727 37.42 -14.86 19.46
C ALA A 727 37.09 -14.59 20.92
N ARG A 728 38.09 -14.20 21.73
CA ARG A 728 37.85 -13.83 23.13
C ARG A 728 36.91 -12.64 23.25
N ASP A 729 37.02 -11.66 22.35
CA ASP A 729 36.16 -10.49 22.34
C ASP A 729 34.73 -10.85 21.91
N VAL A 730 34.54 -11.68 20.87
CA VAL A 730 33.20 -12.18 20.48
C VAL A 730 32.58 -13.04 21.59
N GLU A 731 33.34 -13.95 22.22
CA GLU A 731 32.83 -14.77 23.32
C GLU A 731 32.47 -13.94 24.56
N ALA A 732 33.22 -12.86 24.83
CA ALA A 732 32.92 -11.93 25.91
C ALA A 732 31.65 -11.11 25.62
N GLU A 733 31.45 -10.66 24.38
CA GLU A 733 30.23 -10.00 23.91
C GLU A 733 29.02 -10.92 24.10
N MET A 734 29.05 -12.14 23.56
CA MET A 734 27.94 -13.09 23.65
C MET A 734 27.62 -13.50 25.09
N LYS A 735 28.59 -13.40 26.01
CA LYS A 735 28.37 -13.65 27.44
C LYS A 735 27.73 -12.45 28.16
N ALA A 736 28.09 -11.23 27.76
CA ALA A 736 27.57 -10.00 28.33
C ALA A 736 26.18 -9.64 27.78
N HIS A 737 25.93 -9.97 26.50
CA HIS A 737 24.72 -9.64 25.76
C HIS A 737 24.16 -10.91 25.07
N PRO A 738 23.58 -11.85 25.84
CA PRO A 738 23.14 -13.15 25.33
C PRO A 738 21.93 -13.10 24.38
N ASP A 739 21.19 -11.98 24.35
CA ASP A 739 20.03 -11.76 23.48
C ASP A 739 20.41 -11.14 22.11
N ASP A 740 21.70 -10.86 21.87
CA ASP A 740 22.17 -10.29 20.61
C ASP A 740 22.07 -11.28 19.44
N ASP A 741 21.78 -10.76 18.23
CA ASP A 741 21.73 -11.57 17.01
C ASP A 741 23.09 -12.25 16.78
N PRO A 742 23.12 -13.58 16.54
CA PRO A 742 24.37 -14.34 16.43
C PRO A 742 25.15 -14.09 15.14
N TRP A 743 24.85 -13.06 14.33
CA TRP A 743 25.61 -12.74 13.12
C TRP A 743 27.12 -12.60 13.36
N MET A 744 27.55 -12.11 14.53
CA MET A 744 28.98 -12.04 14.91
C MET A 744 29.60 -13.42 15.13
N VAL A 745 28.82 -14.35 15.67
CA VAL A 745 29.19 -15.77 15.81
C VAL A 745 29.37 -16.40 14.44
N LEU A 746 28.46 -16.11 13.50
CA LEU A 746 28.56 -16.59 12.12
C LEU A 746 29.79 -16.01 11.40
N GLY A 747 30.03 -14.70 11.53
CA GLY A 747 31.20 -14.04 10.97
C GLY A 747 32.53 -14.59 11.51
N LEU A 748 32.60 -14.90 12.81
CA LEU A 748 33.80 -15.49 13.39
C LEU A 748 33.98 -16.97 12.98
N ALA A 749 32.90 -17.76 12.92
CA ALA A 749 32.94 -19.13 12.42
C ALA A 749 33.41 -19.21 10.97
N GLN A 750 32.99 -18.25 10.16
CA GLN A 750 33.44 -18.04 8.78
C GLN A 750 34.96 -17.76 8.73
N GLU A 751 35.48 -16.85 9.55
CA GLU A 751 36.93 -16.57 9.61
C GLU A 751 37.75 -17.75 10.14
N TYR A 752 37.26 -18.45 11.17
CA TYR A 752 37.85 -19.70 11.63
C TYR A 752 37.97 -20.71 10.49
N SER A 753 36.93 -20.86 9.69
CA SER A 753 36.92 -21.77 8.54
C SER A 753 37.89 -21.33 7.45
N ASN A 754 37.96 -20.02 7.14
CA ASN A 754 38.91 -19.47 6.17
C ASN A 754 40.37 -19.70 6.58
N LYS A 755 40.66 -19.74 7.89
CA LYS A 755 41.99 -20.05 8.47
C LYS A 755 42.17 -21.53 8.81
N GLN A 756 41.30 -22.42 8.33
CA GLN A 756 41.36 -23.87 8.53
C GLN A 756 41.23 -24.33 9.99
N ARG A 757 40.63 -23.53 10.87
CA ARG A 757 40.37 -23.83 12.29
C ARG A 757 38.95 -24.34 12.49
N TYR A 758 38.61 -25.43 11.79
CA TYR A 758 37.22 -25.93 11.72
C TYR A 758 36.65 -26.39 13.07
N SER A 759 37.46 -27.01 13.93
CA SER A 759 37.01 -27.43 15.27
C SER A 759 36.62 -26.24 16.16
N ASP A 760 37.28 -25.09 15.99
CA ASP A 760 36.94 -23.88 16.73
C ASP A 760 35.66 -23.25 16.19
N ALA A 761 35.47 -23.24 14.87
CA ALA A 761 34.22 -22.81 14.24
C ALA A 761 33.03 -23.66 14.70
N GLU A 762 33.16 -24.98 14.69
CA GLU A 762 32.10 -25.89 15.13
C GLU A 762 31.83 -25.77 16.64
N GLY A 763 32.90 -25.69 17.46
CA GLY A 763 32.79 -25.45 18.89
C GLY A 763 32.11 -24.13 19.23
N LEU A 764 32.29 -23.09 18.39
CA LEU A 764 31.61 -21.81 18.52
C LEU A 764 30.12 -21.92 18.15
N LEU A 765 29.79 -22.53 17.02
CA LEU A 765 28.40 -22.74 16.58
C LEU A 765 27.62 -23.66 17.54
N ASN A 766 28.28 -24.63 18.17
CA ASN A 766 27.69 -25.51 19.21
C ASN A 766 27.38 -24.74 20.49
N ARG A 767 28.22 -23.77 20.87
CA ARG A 767 28.04 -22.98 22.08
C ARG A 767 27.02 -21.85 21.92
N TYR A 768 26.99 -21.19 20.76
CA TYR A 768 26.27 -19.92 20.59
C TYR A 768 25.35 -19.85 19.37
N GLY A 769 25.34 -20.85 18.47
CA GLY A 769 24.59 -20.76 17.21
C GLY A 769 23.10 -21.16 17.28
N GLY A 770 22.66 -21.92 18.28
CA GLY A 770 21.27 -22.44 18.29
C GLY A 770 20.93 -23.32 17.06
N SER A 771 19.64 -23.56 16.81
CA SER A 771 19.13 -24.44 15.74
C SER A 771 18.51 -23.72 14.53
N GLY A 772 18.64 -22.39 14.46
CA GLY A 772 18.11 -21.57 13.38
C GLY A 772 18.76 -21.85 12.03
N GLU A 773 18.05 -21.57 10.94
CA GLU A 773 18.44 -21.93 9.58
C GLU A 773 19.80 -21.35 9.17
N ARG A 774 20.06 -20.06 9.40
CA ARG A 774 21.36 -19.40 9.09
C ARG A 774 22.55 -20.11 9.74
N VAL A 775 22.36 -20.64 10.94
CA VAL A 775 23.39 -21.34 11.70
C VAL A 775 23.62 -22.73 11.11
N GLN A 776 22.56 -23.42 10.72
CA GLN A 776 22.68 -24.70 10.01
C GLN A 776 23.39 -24.51 8.66
N GLN A 777 23.06 -23.45 7.92
CA GLN A 777 23.77 -23.10 6.68
C GLN A 777 25.26 -22.81 6.93
N MET A 778 25.59 -22.09 8.00
CA MET A 778 26.99 -21.89 8.39
C MET A 778 27.69 -23.20 8.77
N ARG A 779 27.01 -24.17 9.40
CA ARG A 779 27.56 -25.51 9.64
C ARG A 779 27.86 -26.25 8.34
N VAL A 780 26.94 -26.20 7.37
CA VAL A 780 27.16 -26.77 6.04
C VAL A 780 28.40 -26.13 5.40
N TYR A 781 28.54 -24.81 5.49
CA TYR A 781 29.72 -24.09 5.00
C TYR A 781 31.03 -24.56 5.68
N VAL A 782 31.05 -24.62 7.02
CA VAL A 782 32.22 -25.05 7.81
C VAL A 782 32.64 -26.47 7.42
N PHE A 783 31.69 -27.42 7.41
CA PHE A 783 31.93 -28.80 7.02
C PHE A 783 32.42 -28.91 5.57
N GLY A 784 31.84 -28.12 4.65
CA GLY A 784 32.29 -28.04 3.26
C GLY A 784 33.76 -27.60 3.14
N LYS A 785 34.17 -26.53 3.84
CA LYS A 785 35.59 -26.09 3.84
C LYS A 785 36.53 -27.11 4.48
N GLN A 786 36.06 -27.87 5.46
CA GLN A 786 36.81 -28.96 6.08
C GLN A 786 36.94 -30.18 5.15
N GLY A 787 36.10 -30.30 4.11
CA GLY A 787 35.96 -31.51 3.30
C GLY A 787 35.13 -32.61 3.99
N ASP A 788 34.40 -32.27 5.07
CA ASP A 788 33.53 -33.20 5.80
C ASP A 788 32.10 -33.19 5.24
N TYR A 789 31.99 -33.62 3.99
CA TYR A 789 30.71 -33.63 3.28
C TYR A 789 29.69 -34.62 3.88
N THR A 790 30.12 -35.56 4.73
CA THR A 790 29.22 -36.51 5.40
C THR A 790 28.35 -35.80 6.43
N HIS A 791 28.98 -34.97 7.29
CA HIS A 791 28.22 -34.18 8.27
C HIS A 791 27.44 -33.04 7.61
N ALA A 792 27.99 -32.41 6.57
CA ALA A 792 27.26 -31.42 5.76
C ALA A 792 25.95 -32.00 5.19
N LEU A 793 26.01 -33.20 4.60
CA LEU A 793 24.84 -33.89 4.07
C LEU A 793 23.81 -34.21 5.15
N GLY A 794 24.26 -34.56 6.36
CA GLY A 794 23.38 -34.79 7.52
C GLY A 794 22.56 -33.56 7.88
N VAL A 795 23.20 -32.39 7.93
CA VAL A 795 22.55 -31.09 8.20
C VAL A 795 21.58 -30.72 7.08
N LEU A 796 22.00 -30.85 5.82
CA LEU A 796 21.17 -30.54 4.67
C LEU A 796 19.92 -31.43 4.56
N ARG A 797 20.02 -32.72 4.91
CA ARG A 797 18.86 -33.62 4.94
C ARG A 797 17.85 -33.26 6.03
N ASP A 798 18.31 -32.80 7.19
CA ASP A 798 17.44 -32.29 8.25
C ASP A 798 16.74 -31.00 7.81
N LEU A 799 17.47 -30.06 7.19
CA LEU A 799 16.86 -28.86 6.59
C LEU A 799 15.83 -29.22 5.52
N GLN A 800 16.17 -30.11 4.59
CA GLN A 800 15.27 -30.57 3.53
C GLN A 800 14.02 -31.28 4.09
N ALA A 801 14.14 -32.02 5.20
CA ALA A 801 12.99 -32.65 5.84
C ALA A 801 12.03 -31.63 6.47
N ARG A 802 12.55 -30.51 6.99
CA ARG A 802 11.76 -29.40 7.54
C ARG A 802 11.15 -28.52 6.45
N GLN A 803 11.82 -28.40 5.32
CA GLN A 803 11.44 -27.54 4.19
C GLN A 803 11.51 -28.33 2.87
N PRO A 804 10.57 -29.26 2.62
CA PRO A 804 10.63 -30.17 1.48
C PRO A 804 10.51 -29.48 0.12
N GLU A 805 9.94 -28.28 0.07
CA GLU A 805 9.76 -27.46 -1.13
C GLU A 805 10.97 -26.53 -1.41
N ASP A 806 11.96 -26.47 -0.51
CA ASP A 806 13.17 -25.65 -0.72
C ASP A 806 14.11 -26.34 -1.73
N ARG A 807 14.04 -25.86 -2.96
CA ARG A 807 14.87 -26.36 -4.08
C ARG A 807 16.34 -25.94 -3.96
N ALA A 808 16.67 -24.86 -3.25
CA ALA A 808 18.05 -24.47 -3.03
C ALA A 808 18.75 -25.47 -2.09
N VAL A 809 18.09 -25.85 -0.99
CA VAL A 809 18.57 -26.93 -0.11
C VAL A 809 18.66 -28.25 -0.87
N ALA A 810 17.68 -28.59 -1.71
CA ALA A 810 17.74 -29.79 -2.54
C ALA A 810 18.94 -29.81 -3.51
N SER A 811 19.27 -28.66 -4.08
CA SER A 811 20.45 -28.49 -4.97
C SER A 811 21.77 -28.66 -4.22
N GLN A 812 21.85 -28.14 -2.98
CA GLN A 812 23.00 -28.34 -2.10
C GLN A 812 23.16 -29.81 -1.70
N VAL A 813 22.06 -30.54 -1.48
CA VAL A 813 22.09 -32.00 -1.24
C VAL A 813 22.70 -32.74 -2.43
N ALA A 814 22.28 -32.40 -3.66
CA ALA A 814 22.81 -33.02 -4.88
C ALA A 814 24.33 -32.76 -5.03
N SER A 815 24.76 -31.51 -4.84
CA SER A 815 26.17 -31.12 -4.92
C SER A 815 27.01 -31.81 -3.84
N THR A 816 26.51 -31.90 -2.60
CA THR A 816 27.22 -32.57 -1.49
C THR A 816 27.33 -34.09 -1.71
N LEU A 817 26.32 -34.72 -2.33
CA LEU A 817 26.38 -36.13 -2.71
C LEU A 817 27.45 -36.38 -3.78
N TYR A 818 27.65 -35.44 -4.71
CA TYR A 818 28.73 -35.51 -5.69
C TYR A 818 30.11 -35.45 -5.04
N GLU A 819 30.33 -34.51 -4.11
CA GLU A 819 31.59 -34.40 -3.34
C GLU A 819 31.90 -35.67 -2.51
N LEU A 820 30.87 -36.41 -2.10
CA LEU A 820 31.00 -37.73 -1.45
C LEU A 820 31.25 -38.89 -2.44
N HIS A 821 31.41 -38.60 -3.73
CA HIS A 821 31.52 -39.57 -4.83
C HIS A 821 30.32 -40.52 -4.93
N ARG A 822 29.13 -40.09 -4.49
CA ARG A 822 27.86 -40.85 -4.55
C ARG A 822 27.07 -40.48 -5.79
N ASN A 823 27.69 -40.68 -6.96
CA ASN A 823 27.25 -40.09 -8.23
C ASN A 823 25.81 -40.45 -8.64
N GLU A 824 25.38 -41.70 -8.46
CA GLU A 824 23.99 -42.10 -8.78
C GLU A 824 22.96 -41.38 -7.90
N GLU A 825 23.25 -41.23 -6.61
CA GLU A 825 22.38 -40.52 -5.68
C GLU A 825 22.39 -39.01 -5.94
N ALA A 826 23.56 -38.45 -6.26
CA ALA A 826 23.69 -37.05 -6.66
C ALA A 826 22.85 -36.75 -7.91
N ALA A 827 22.93 -37.60 -8.93
CA ALA A 827 22.15 -37.46 -10.17
C ALA A 827 20.64 -37.57 -9.92
N MET A 828 20.19 -38.50 -9.07
CA MET A 828 18.78 -38.60 -8.69
C MET A 828 18.30 -37.37 -7.92
N ALA A 829 19.10 -36.89 -6.96
CA ALA A 829 18.78 -35.68 -6.19
C ALA A 829 18.71 -34.44 -7.08
N ALA A 830 19.65 -34.31 -8.03
CA ALA A 830 19.68 -33.21 -9.00
C ALA A 830 18.42 -33.18 -9.87
N LYS A 831 18.02 -34.33 -10.45
CA LYS A 831 16.78 -34.44 -11.24
C LYS A 831 15.55 -34.09 -10.41
N LYS A 832 15.50 -34.53 -9.15
CA LYS A 832 14.39 -34.23 -8.25
C LYS A 832 14.33 -32.74 -7.90
N ALA A 833 15.46 -32.09 -7.65
CA ALA A 833 15.50 -30.66 -7.33
C ALA A 833 14.96 -29.80 -8.48
N MET A 834 15.17 -30.22 -9.72
CA MET A 834 14.68 -29.53 -10.93
C MET A 834 13.23 -29.82 -11.28
N ASP A 835 12.61 -30.84 -10.69
CA ASP A 835 11.27 -31.30 -11.12
C ASP A 835 10.21 -30.20 -10.96
N GLY A 836 9.51 -29.91 -12.06
CA GLY A 836 8.53 -28.82 -12.15
C GLY A 836 9.07 -27.42 -11.89
N SER A 837 10.39 -27.21 -11.88
CA SER A 837 10.99 -25.88 -11.69
C SER A 837 11.11 -25.13 -13.03
N ASP A 838 10.81 -23.84 -13.01
CA ASP A 838 11.14 -22.86 -14.07
C ASP A 838 12.24 -21.89 -13.61
N ASP A 839 12.84 -22.13 -12.43
CA ASP A 839 13.96 -21.34 -11.92
C ASP A 839 15.26 -21.74 -12.64
N PRO A 840 15.85 -20.85 -13.46
CA PRO A 840 17.05 -21.17 -14.25
C PRO A 840 18.27 -21.51 -13.39
N ASP A 841 18.38 -20.97 -12.17
CA ASP A 841 19.51 -21.20 -11.28
C ASP A 841 19.45 -22.59 -10.67
N VAL A 842 18.27 -23.00 -10.22
CA VAL A 842 18.02 -24.37 -9.79
C VAL A 842 18.32 -25.33 -10.94
N ILE A 843 17.86 -25.03 -12.16
CA ILE A 843 18.13 -25.89 -13.32
C ILE A 843 19.64 -25.96 -13.60
N ASN A 844 20.31 -24.83 -13.76
CA ASN A 844 21.73 -24.80 -14.13
C ASN A 844 22.62 -25.48 -13.08
N ASN A 845 22.43 -25.18 -11.79
CA ASN A 845 23.25 -25.76 -10.71
C ASN A 845 23.13 -27.29 -10.67
N ASN A 846 21.92 -27.85 -10.85
CA ASN A 846 21.71 -29.29 -10.82
C ASN A 846 22.14 -29.97 -12.13
N VAL A 847 22.03 -29.29 -13.27
CA VAL A 847 22.57 -29.75 -14.55
C VAL A 847 24.10 -29.81 -14.50
N TYR A 848 24.76 -28.87 -13.84
CA TYR A 848 26.21 -28.91 -13.62
C TYR A 848 26.61 -30.13 -12.77
N VAL A 849 25.84 -30.48 -11.73
CA VAL A 849 26.07 -31.74 -10.99
C VAL A 849 25.91 -32.97 -11.91
N LEU A 850 24.95 -32.96 -12.83
CA LEU A 850 24.79 -34.05 -13.80
C LEU A 850 25.96 -34.15 -14.79
N SER A 851 26.52 -33.02 -15.24
CA SER A 851 27.70 -33.01 -16.11
C SER A 851 28.92 -33.58 -15.39
N GLU A 852 29.12 -33.19 -14.13
CA GLU A 852 30.22 -33.68 -13.29
C GLU A 852 30.12 -35.20 -13.02
N THR A 853 28.92 -35.70 -12.75
CA THR A 853 28.69 -37.15 -12.57
C THR A 853 28.76 -37.94 -13.88
N LYS A 854 28.63 -37.28 -15.05
CA LYS A 854 28.55 -37.87 -16.39
C LYS A 854 27.37 -38.83 -16.57
N ILE A 855 26.32 -38.67 -15.77
CA ILE A 855 25.12 -39.52 -15.80
C ILE A 855 24.00 -38.80 -16.54
N ASP A 856 23.45 -39.47 -17.55
CA ASP A 856 22.31 -38.98 -18.35
C ASP A 856 22.54 -37.60 -18.99
N LEU A 857 23.68 -37.48 -19.69
CA LEU A 857 24.07 -36.26 -20.42
C LEU A 857 23.00 -35.74 -21.38
N PRO A 858 22.22 -36.56 -22.12
CA PRO A 858 21.15 -36.05 -22.98
C PRO A 858 20.04 -35.34 -22.21
N PHE A 859 19.69 -35.82 -21.00
CA PHE A 859 18.77 -35.13 -20.11
C PHE A 859 19.38 -33.81 -19.61
N ALA A 860 20.65 -33.85 -19.20
CA ALA A 860 21.38 -32.66 -18.76
C ALA A 860 21.44 -31.59 -19.87
N GLU A 861 21.75 -31.97 -21.12
CA GLU A 861 21.74 -31.07 -22.27
C GLU A 861 20.35 -30.43 -22.46
N THR A 862 19.29 -31.23 -22.42
CA THR A 862 17.91 -30.75 -22.60
C THR A 862 17.54 -29.70 -21.54
N GLN A 863 17.86 -29.96 -20.28
CA GLN A 863 17.60 -29.01 -19.19
C GLN A 863 18.53 -27.79 -19.24
N SER A 864 19.80 -27.97 -19.63
CA SER A 864 20.75 -26.88 -19.82
C SER A 864 20.27 -25.88 -20.87
N ARG A 865 19.84 -26.38 -22.03
CA ARG A 865 19.26 -25.55 -23.11
C ARG A 865 18.01 -24.82 -22.62
N ARG A 866 17.16 -25.47 -21.82
CA ARG A 866 15.99 -24.82 -21.22
C ARG A 866 16.37 -23.68 -20.26
N SER A 867 17.39 -23.87 -19.43
CA SER A 867 17.91 -22.80 -18.55
C SER A 867 18.44 -21.61 -19.37
N VAL A 868 19.25 -21.89 -20.40
CA VAL A 868 19.73 -20.86 -21.33
C VAL A 868 18.56 -20.13 -22.00
N ASP A 869 17.56 -20.83 -22.55
CA ASP A 869 16.40 -20.21 -23.20
C ASP A 869 15.58 -19.31 -22.25
N LEU A 870 15.45 -19.69 -20.97
CA LEU A 870 14.75 -18.88 -19.97
C LEU A 870 15.54 -17.59 -19.66
N LEU A 871 16.86 -17.71 -19.48
CA LEU A 871 17.73 -16.59 -19.18
C LEU A 871 17.97 -15.66 -20.38
N GLU A 872 18.01 -16.18 -21.61
CA GLU A 872 18.06 -15.36 -22.82
C GLU A 872 16.79 -14.49 -22.94
N LYS A 873 15.60 -15.08 -22.69
CA LYS A 873 14.35 -14.30 -22.69
C LYS A 873 14.31 -13.25 -21.58
N ALA A 874 14.79 -13.60 -20.39
CA ALA A 874 14.84 -12.67 -19.26
C ALA A 874 15.77 -11.50 -19.57
N THR A 875 17.01 -11.78 -19.96
CA THR A 875 18.01 -10.76 -20.28
C THR A 875 17.61 -9.89 -21.48
N ALA A 876 17.01 -10.48 -22.52
CA ALA A 876 16.51 -9.75 -23.69
C ALA A 876 15.44 -8.69 -23.36
N SER A 877 14.72 -8.87 -22.24
CA SER A 877 13.69 -7.94 -21.79
C SER A 877 14.26 -6.77 -20.97
N HIS A 878 15.53 -6.83 -20.54
CA HIS A 878 16.12 -5.78 -19.73
C HIS A 878 16.34 -4.49 -20.52
N VAL A 879 16.06 -3.38 -19.85
CA VAL A 879 16.40 -2.04 -20.28
C VAL A 879 17.57 -1.56 -19.44
N LEU A 880 18.60 -1.00 -20.09
CA LEU A 880 19.86 -0.62 -19.45
C LEU A 880 19.65 0.36 -18.28
N GLU A 881 18.75 1.32 -18.47
CA GLU A 881 18.40 2.34 -17.48
C GLU A 881 17.60 1.78 -16.27
N GLU A 882 17.01 0.60 -16.41
CA GLU A 882 16.25 -0.11 -15.36
C GLU A 882 17.09 -1.14 -14.62
N ALA A 883 18.35 -1.34 -15.04
CA ALA A 883 19.20 -2.41 -14.53
C ALA A 883 19.46 -2.27 -13.03
N ASN A 884 19.15 -3.36 -12.32
CA ASN A 884 19.32 -3.54 -10.89
C ASN A 884 20.12 -4.81 -10.58
N THR A 885 20.30 -5.14 -9.31
CA THR A 885 21.07 -6.32 -8.87
C THR A 885 20.56 -7.62 -9.46
N LYS A 886 19.23 -7.78 -9.60
CA LYS A 886 18.63 -8.97 -10.21
C LYS A 886 18.95 -9.09 -11.70
N ALA A 887 18.84 -8.02 -12.47
CA ALA A 887 19.18 -8.02 -13.89
C ALA A 887 20.67 -8.38 -14.15
N PHE A 888 21.56 -7.92 -13.27
CA PHE A 888 22.97 -8.33 -13.29
C PHE A 888 23.16 -9.80 -12.92
N ALA A 889 22.42 -10.31 -11.92
CA ALA A 889 22.45 -11.72 -11.56
C ALA A 889 21.97 -12.60 -12.73
N GLU A 890 20.88 -12.25 -13.40
CA GLU A 890 20.38 -12.97 -14.58
C GLU A 890 21.41 -12.97 -15.73
N SER A 891 22.11 -11.85 -15.96
CA SER A 891 23.21 -11.77 -16.92
C SER A 891 24.39 -12.67 -16.53
N ALA A 892 24.78 -12.68 -15.25
CA ALA A 892 25.84 -13.54 -14.75
C ALA A 892 25.46 -15.03 -14.86
N ASN A 893 24.23 -15.38 -14.47
CA ASN A 893 23.71 -16.74 -14.51
C ASN A 893 23.58 -17.24 -15.95
N LEU A 894 23.20 -16.39 -16.92
CA LEU A 894 23.19 -16.75 -18.33
C LEU A 894 24.59 -17.15 -18.82
N THR A 895 25.60 -16.34 -18.49
CA THR A 895 26.98 -16.62 -18.89
C THR A 895 27.53 -17.89 -18.22
N ALA A 896 27.07 -18.23 -17.01
CA ALA A 896 27.41 -19.48 -16.33
C ALA A 896 26.69 -20.68 -17.00
N SER A 897 25.43 -20.52 -17.37
CA SER A 897 24.65 -21.53 -18.09
C SER A 897 25.21 -21.82 -19.48
N TRP A 898 25.81 -20.83 -20.16
CA TRP A 898 26.57 -21.06 -21.39
C TRP A 898 27.80 -21.95 -21.15
N ASP A 899 28.53 -21.75 -20.04
CA ASP A 899 29.65 -22.65 -19.69
C ASP A 899 29.15 -24.07 -19.46
N THR A 900 28.13 -24.25 -18.61
CA THR A 900 27.55 -25.55 -18.31
C THR A 900 27.07 -26.28 -19.58
N LEU A 901 26.34 -25.59 -20.46
CA LEU A 901 25.88 -26.16 -21.73
C LEU A 901 27.07 -26.56 -22.61
N GLY A 902 28.05 -25.67 -22.73
CA GLY A 902 29.27 -25.91 -23.49
C GLY A 902 30.03 -27.14 -22.99
N TYR A 903 30.18 -27.28 -21.67
CA TYR A 903 30.84 -28.40 -21.04
C TYR A 903 30.10 -29.72 -21.25
N ILE A 904 28.77 -29.74 -21.13
CA ILE A 904 27.95 -30.93 -21.45
C ILE A 904 28.16 -31.36 -22.90
N LEU A 905 28.12 -30.40 -23.84
CA LEU A 905 28.36 -30.68 -25.25
C LEU A 905 29.76 -31.24 -25.51
N LEU A 906 30.78 -30.81 -24.75
CA LEU A 906 32.11 -31.42 -24.80
C LEU A 906 32.11 -32.86 -24.30
N LEU A 907 31.46 -33.14 -23.17
CA LEU A 907 31.34 -34.50 -22.62
C LEU A 907 30.61 -35.44 -23.58
N GLU A 908 29.69 -34.91 -24.39
CA GLU A 908 29.01 -35.63 -25.47
C GLU A 908 29.79 -35.68 -26.80
N SER A 909 31.04 -35.22 -26.81
CA SER A 909 31.91 -35.19 -28.00
C SER A 909 31.37 -34.31 -29.15
N LYS A 910 30.74 -33.18 -28.83
CA LYS A 910 30.24 -32.15 -29.77
C LYS A 910 31.01 -30.82 -29.67
N PRO A 911 32.34 -30.80 -29.86
CA PRO A 911 33.17 -29.61 -29.59
C PRO A 911 32.89 -28.42 -30.53
N LYS A 912 32.35 -28.68 -31.73
CA LYS A 912 31.93 -27.62 -32.66
C LYS A 912 30.70 -26.86 -32.19
N GLU A 913 29.80 -27.52 -31.46
CA GLU A 913 28.62 -26.89 -30.87
C GLU A 913 28.96 -26.23 -29.53
N ALA A 914 29.89 -26.81 -28.77
CA ALA A 914 30.32 -26.29 -27.48
C ALA A 914 31.08 -24.95 -27.57
N GLU A 915 31.98 -24.82 -28.55
CA GLU A 915 32.95 -23.73 -28.63
C GLU A 915 32.34 -22.32 -28.59
N PRO A 916 31.25 -22.00 -29.31
CA PRO A 916 30.63 -20.67 -29.23
C PRO A 916 30.08 -20.32 -27.84
N TYR A 917 29.50 -21.28 -27.13
CA TYR A 917 28.98 -21.06 -25.76
C TYR A 917 30.12 -20.85 -24.76
N LEU A 918 31.15 -21.69 -24.83
CA LEU A 918 32.33 -21.58 -23.97
C LEU A 918 33.13 -20.29 -24.23
N ARG A 919 33.16 -19.83 -25.49
CA ARG A 919 33.77 -18.54 -25.84
C ARG A 919 33.02 -17.37 -25.21
N ALA A 920 31.69 -17.38 -25.26
CA ALA A 920 30.83 -16.36 -24.66
C ALA A 920 30.91 -16.37 -23.12
N ALA A 921 30.93 -17.57 -22.53
CA ALA A 921 31.18 -17.73 -21.10
C ALA A 921 32.55 -17.15 -20.72
N TRP A 922 33.63 -17.47 -21.44
CA TRP A 922 34.98 -16.97 -21.16
C TRP A 922 35.11 -15.45 -21.31
N PHE A 923 34.42 -14.86 -22.29
CA PHE A 923 34.36 -13.40 -22.45
C PHE A 923 33.90 -12.73 -21.16
N SER A 924 32.89 -13.31 -20.52
CA SER A 924 32.27 -12.75 -19.33
C SER A 924 32.94 -13.21 -18.02
N GLN A 925 33.30 -14.48 -17.92
CA GLN A 925 33.78 -15.14 -16.72
C GLN A 925 35.21 -15.66 -16.92
N GLN A 926 36.15 -14.83 -16.51
CA GLN A 926 37.58 -15.05 -16.70
C GLN A 926 38.20 -15.90 -15.58
N ASN A 927 37.63 -17.08 -15.33
CA ASN A 927 38.07 -18.03 -14.30
C ASN A 927 38.68 -19.31 -14.90
N VAL A 928 39.48 -20.03 -14.11
CA VAL A 928 40.24 -21.19 -14.61
C VAL A 928 39.37 -22.31 -15.19
N ILE A 929 38.14 -22.50 -14.68
CA ILE A 929 37.22 -23.57 -15.08
C ILE A 929 36.73 -23.31 -16.51
N VAL A 930 36.17 -22.14 -16.76
CA VAL A 930 35.66 -21.74 -18.08
C VAL A 930 36.79 -21.76 -19.13
N GLY A 931 37.98 -21.29 -18.74
CA GLY A 931 39.16 -21.33 -19.61
C GLY A 931 39.64 -22.75 -19.90
N ASN A 932 39.57 -23.67 -18.93
CA ASN A 932 39.85 -25.10 -19.10
C ASN A 932 38.87 -25.70 -20.12
N HIS A 933 37.56 -25.50 -19.95
CA HIS A 933 36.54 -26.00 -20.88
C HIS A 933 36.75 -25.47 -22.30
N LEU A 934 36.97 -24.17 -22.49
CA LEU A 934 37.21 -23.60 -23.81
C LEU A 934 38.49 -24.15 -24.48
N ALA A 935 39.55 -24.37 -23.70
CA ALA A 935 40.77 -24.97 -24.21
C ALA A 935 40.55 -26.44 -24.63
N GLN A 936 39.78 -27.21 -23.87
CA GLN A 936 39.38 -28.58 -24.24
C GLN A 936 38.53 -28.60 -25.52
N ALA A 937 37.66 -27.61 -25.73
CA ALA A 937 36.92 -27.44 -26.98
C ALA A 937 37.86 -27.23 -28.18
N PHE A 938 38.90 -26.42 -28.03
CA PHE A 938 39.91 -26.25 -29.07
C PHE A 938 40.68 -27.55 -29.36
N GLU A 939 41.01 -28.34 -28.34
CA GLU A 939 41.61 -29.66 -28.58
C GLU A 939 40.66 -30.62 -29.32
N GLY A 940 39.38 -30.64 -28.95
CA GLY A 940 38.35 -31.42 -29.66
C GLY A 940 38.12 -30.98 -31.11
N LEU A 941 38.55 -29.78 -31.48
CA LEU A 941 38.54 -29.23 -32.84
C LEU A 941 39.88 -29.36 -33.57
N ASP A 942 40.84 -30.11 -33.02
CA ASP A 942 42.21 -30.25 -33.52
C ASP A 942 43.01 -28.91 -33.57
N ARG A 943 42.58 -27.90 -32.81
CA ARG A 943 43.22 -26.57 -32.70
C ARG A 943 44.19 -26.50 -31.52
N ASN A 944 45.14 -27.43 -31.46
CA ASN A 944 46.04 -27.60 -30.31
C ASN A 944 46.89 -26.36 -29.96
N ALA A 945 47.23 -25.53 -30.96
CA ALA A 945 47.94 -24.27 -30.72
C ALA A 945 47.08 -23.27 -29.93
N ASP A 946 45.80 -23.12 -30.32
CA ASP A 946 44.84 -22.25 -29.65
C ASP A 946 44.50 -22.78 -28.25
N ALA A 947 44.38 -24.10 -28.10
CA ALA A 947 44.23 -24.75 -26.80
C ALA A 947 45.39 -24.41 -25.85
N LEU A 948 46.64 -24.51 -26.31
CA LEU A 948 47.81 -24.17 -25.49
C LEU A 948 47.83 -22.69 -25.10
N TRP A 949 47.40 -21.78 -25.99
CA TRP A 949 47.24 -20.36 -25.65
C TRP A 949 46.17 -20.16 -24.57
N MET A 950 45.00 -20.76 -24.73
CA MET A 950 43.89 -20.63 -23.78
C MET A 950 44.23 -21.22 -22.42
N TYR A 951 44.84 -22.42 -22.35
CA TYR A 951 45.30 -23.00 -21.08
C TYR A 951 46.30 -22.08 -20.35
N ARG A 952 47.22 -21.44 -21.09
CA ARG A 952 48.18 -20.50 -20.50
C ARG A 952 47.51 -19.24 -19.98
N LEU A 953 46.46 -18.76 -20.65
CA LEU A 953 45.68 -17.61 -20.22
C LEU A 953 44.81 -17.97 -19.00
N ALA A 954 44.10 -19.10 -19.03
CA ALA A 954 43.32 -19.64 -17.92
C ALA A 954 44.16 -19.84 -16.65
N LYS A 955 45.43 -20.26 -16.79
CA LYS A 955 46.35 -20.39 -15.65
C LYS A 955 46.69 -19.05 -14.97
N GLN A 956 46.50 -17.91 -15.66
CA GLN A 956 46.69 -16.57 -15.10
C GLN A 956 45.43 -16.04 -14.38
N ALA A 957 44.30 -16.73 -14.49
CA ALA A 957 43.08 -16.37 -13.78
C ALA A 957 43.29 -16.45 -12.25
N GLU A 958 42.46 -15.72 -11.50
CA GLU A 958 42.53 -15.66 -10.04
C GLU A 958 42.44 -17.07 -9.42
N HIS A 959 43.30 -17.35 -8.43
CA HIS A 959 43.35 -18.66 -7.78
C HIS A 959 42.24 -18.80 -6.75
N ALA A 960 41.09 -19.33 -7.19
CA ALA A 960 40.02 -19.73 -6.29
C ALA A 960 40.47 -20.95 -5.47
N ALA A 961 40.30 -20.90 -4.14
CA ALA A 961 40.84 -21.92 -3.21
C ALA A 961 40.21 -23.32 -3.39
N ASP A 962 39.07 -23.38 -4.06
CA ASP A 962 38.25 -24.53 -4.43
C ASP A 962 38.58 -25.11 -5.82
N ALA A 963 39.06 -24.32 -6.78
CA ALA A 963 39.38 -24.78 -8.14
C ALA A 963 40.74 -25.51 -8.28
N LYS A 964 41.25 -26.13 -7.20
CA LYS A 964 42.59 -26.74 -7.19
C LYS A 964 42.78 -27.84 -8.22
N GLN A 965 41.73 -28.60 -8.50
CA GLN A 965 41.76 -29.68 -9.49
C GLN A 965 41.90 -29.11 -10.91
N ASP A 966 41.11 -28.11 -11.29
CA ASP A 966 41.20 -27.45 -12.60
C ASP A 966 42.58 -26.83 -12.84
N PHE A 967 43.16 -26.18 -11.83
CA PHE A 967 44.54 -25.69 -11.94
C PHE A 967 45.55 -26.80 -12.22
N ALA A 968 45.38 -27.97 -11.60
CA ALA A 968 46.24 -29.13 -11.85
C ALA A 968 46.02 -29.71 -13.25
N GLU A 969 44.77 -29.80 -13.70
CA GLU A 969 44.40 -30.27 -15.04
C GLU A 969 44.94 -29.35 -16.14
N VAL A 970 44.76 -28.03 -16.01
CA VAL A 970 45.31 -27.01 -16.92
C VAL A 970 46.84 -27.10 -16.95
N ALA A 971 47.51 -27.23 -15.81
CA ALA A 971 48.96 -27.38 -15.76
C ALA A 971 49.46 -28.67 -16.45
N ALA A 972 48.74 -29.79 -16.26
CA ALA A 972 49.03 -31.04 -16.92
C ALA A 972 48.80 -30.97 -18.43
N ALA A 973 47.74 -30.30 -18.87
CA ALA A 973 47.42 -30.10 -20.28
C ALA A 973 48.49 -29.26 -21.00
N ILE A 974 48.95 -28.17 -20.39
CA ILE A 974 50.08 -27.36 -20.90
C ILE A 974 51.32 -28.23 -21.09
N ALA A 975 51.72 -28.97 -20.05
CA ALA A 975 52.91 -29.83 -20.11
C ALA A 975 52.78 -30.93 -21.19
N ARG A 976 51.58 -31.50 -21.37
CA ARG A 976 51.29 -32.50 -22.41
C ARG A 976 51.48 -31.91 -23.80
N LEU A 977 50.87 -30.76 -24.08
CA LEU A 977 50.93 -30.12 -25.40
C LEU A 977 52.35 -29.63 -25.74
N GLU A 978 53.08 -29.06 -24.78
CA GLU A 978 54.47 -28.65 -24.97
C GLU A 978 55.39 -29.84 -25.24
N LYS A 979 55.21 -30.96 -24.53
CA LYS A 979 55.96 -32.20 -24.78
C LYS A 979 55.67 -32.77 -26.16
N ALA A 980 54.46 -32.55 -26.70
CA ALA A 980 54.09 -32.91 -28.06
C ALA A 980 54.63 -31.94 -29.13
N GLY A 981 55.39 -30.91 -28.75
CA GLY A 981 56.00 -29.94 -29.65
C GLY A 981 55.05 -28.85 -30.16
N VAL A 982 53.85 -28.73 -29.58
CA VAL A 982 52.88 -27.69 -29.91
C VAL A 982 53.40 -26.33 -29.45
N LYS A 983 53.24 -25.30 -30.29
CA LYS A 983 53.59 -23.91 -29.96
C LYS A 983 52.32 -23.08 -29.93
N ALA A 984 52.14 -22.29 -28.86
CA ALA A 984 51.04 -21.34 -28.78
C ALA A 984 51.18 -20.27 -29.87
N PRO A 985 50.08 -19.78 -30.45
CA PRO A 985 50.09 -18.63 -31.34
C PRO A 985 50.62 -17.38 -30.64
N SER A 986 51.18 -16.45 -31.42
CA SER A 986 51.77 -15.19 -30.96
C SER A 986 51.53 -14.08 -31.99
N GLY A 987 51.20 -12.87 -31.54
CA GLY A 987 50.96 -11.71 -32.40
C GLY A 987 49.97 -10.72 -31.75
N GLU A 988 49.73 -9.57 -32.38
CA GLU A 988 48.87 -8.50 -31.82
C GLU A 988 47.41 -8.93 -31.56
N HIS A 989 46.93 -10.00 -32.20
CA HIS A 989 45.56 -10.50 -32.04
C HIS A 989 45.38 -11.54 -30.92
N PHE A 990 46.44 -11.94 -30.23
CA PHE A 990 46.38 -12.92 -29.14
C PHE A 990 46.77 -12.26 -27.82
N ALA A 991 45.83 -12.17 -26.89
CA ALA A 991 46.06 -11.57 -25.57
C ALA A 991 47.19 -12.29 -24.82
N THR A 992 48.12 -11.52 -24.27
CA THR A 992 49.26 -12.04 -23.49
C THR A 992 49.01 -12.02 -21.98
N SER A 993 48.06 -11.19 -21.55
CA SER A 993 47.57 -11.10 -20.18
C SER A 993 46.03 -11.09 -20.13
N MET A 994 45.47 -11.36 -18.95
CA MET A 994 44.02 -11.23 -18.68
C MET A 994 43.54 -9.79 -18.90
N GLN A 995 44.39 -8.79 -18.64
CA GLN A 995 44.05 -7.39 -18.87
C GLN A 995 43.96 -7.06 -20.37
N ASP A 996 44.88 -7.57 -21.19
CA ASP A 996 44.84 -7.34 -22.64
C ASP A 996 43.54 -7.87 -23.26
N PHE A 997 43.06 -9.03 -22.79
CA PHE A 997 41.85 -9.68 -23.31
C PHE A 997 40.57 -8.85 -23.06
N ARG A 998 40.53 -8.09 -21.96
CA ARG A 998 39.36 -7.27 -21.57
C ARG A 998 39.50 -5.79 -21.93
N SER A 999 40.59 -5.40 -22.60
CA SER A 999 40.88 -4.01 -22.97
C SER A 999 40.62 -3.77 -24.45
N TYR A 1000 39.87 -2.71 -24.74
CA TYR A 1000 39.47 -2.31 -26.08
C TYR A 1000 39.75 -0.82 -26.27
N HIS A 1001 40.01 -0.41 -27.52
CA HIS A 1001 40.20 0.99 -27.86
C HIS A 1001 39.05 1.51 -28.71
N VAL A 1002 38.34 2.52 -28.19
CA VAL A 1002 37.25 3.20 -28.89
C VAL A 1002 37.83 4.44 -29.56
N LYS A 1003 37.38 4.76 -30.79
CA LYS A 1003 37.73 6.03 -31.42
C LYS A 1003 37.19 7.18 -30.57
N ASN A 1004 37.86 8.34 -30.64
CA ASN A 1004 37.43 9.54 -29.94
C ASN A 1004 37.23 10.69 -30.94
N GLY A 1005 36.26 10.54 -31.84
CA GLY A 1005 35.91 11.55 -32.84
C GLY A 1005 35.17 12.76 -32.26
N ALA A 1006 34.44 12.56 -31.17
CA ALA A 1006 33.60 13.54 -30.51
C ALA A 1006 34.30 14.35 -29.41
N GLY A 1007 35.58 14.08 -29.13
CA GLY A 1007 36.38 14.85 -28.19
C GLY A 1007 36.04 14.61 -26.71
N ALA A 1008 35.66 13.38 -26.37
CA ALA A 1008 35.50 12.94 -24.99
C ALA A 1008 36.83 13.06 -24.21
N GLU A 1009 36.73 13.39 -22.93
CA GLU A 1009 37.86 13.62 -22.01
C GLU A 1009 37.44 13.19 -20.60
N GLY A 1010 38.35 12.55 -19.86
CA GLY A 1010 38.12 12.18 -18.46
C GLY A 1010 38.11 10.69 -18.18
N GLY A 1011 37.72 10.32 -16.96
CA GLY A 1011 37.61 8.94 -16.49
C GLY A 1011 36.24 8.64 -15.88
N GLY A 1012 35.79 7.39 -15.97
CA GLY A 1012 34.52 6.97 -15.39
C GLY A 1012 34.16 5.52 -15.63
N THR A 1013 33.06 5.08 -15.03
CA THR A 1013 32.46 3.75 -15.24
C THR A 1013 31.26 3.88 -16.17
N VAL A 1014 31.22 3.03 -17.20
CA VAL A 1014 30.09 2.89 -18.11
C VAL A 1014 29.46 1.52 -17.93
N ARG A 1015 28.13 1.48 -17.99
CA ARG A 1015 27.37 0.24 -18.06
C ARG A 1015 26.95 0.00 -19.50
N LEU A 1016 27.11 -1.22 -19.92
CA LEU A 1016 26.95 -1.68 -21.29
C LEU A 1016 25.92 -2.81 -21.32
N GLN A 1017 25.04 -2.77 -22.31
CA GLN A 1017 24.24 -3.91 -22.69
C GLN A 1017 24.87 -4.48 -23.97
N LEU A 1018 25.28 -5.74 -23.91
CA LEU A 1018 25.89 -6.45 -25.03
C LEU A 1018 24.84 -7.25 -25.79
N ASP A 1019 25.11 -7.48 -27.06
CA ASP A 1019 24.41 -8.44 -27.91
C ASP A 1019 25.40 -9.18 -28.83
N ALA A 1020 24.91 -10.07 -29.69
CA ALA A 1020 25.73 -10.80 -30.66
C ALA A 1020 26.54 -9.91 -31.62
N ASP A 1021 26.16 -8.65 -31.83
CA ASP A 1021 26.84 -7.70 -32.73
C ASP A 1021 27.84 -6.78 -32.01
N GLY A 1022 27.79 -6.67 -30.68
CA GLY A 1022 28.71 -5.88 -29.86
C GLY A 1022 28.02 -5.14 -28.72
N ILE A 1023 28.20 -3.81 -28.67
CA ILE A 1023 27.55 -2.96 -27.65
C ILE A 1023 26.21 -2.44 -28.21
N ALA A 1024 25.11 -2.95 -27.67
CA ALA A 1024 23.74 -2.56 -28.04
C ALA A 1024 23.33 -1.22 -27.41
N ALA A 1025 23.66 -1.03 -26.13
CA ALA A 1025 23.39 0.19 -25.38
C ALA A 1025 24.53 0.50 -24.39
N ALA A 1026 24.70 1.78 -24.08
CA ALA A 1026 25.74 2.25 -23.17
C ALA A 1026 25.23 3.46 -22.37
N MET A 1027 25.52 3.47 -21.06
CA MET A 1027 25.21 4.57 -20.15
C MET A 1027 26.41 4.90 -19.27
N LEU A 1028 26.60 6.19 -18.98
CA LEU A 1028 27.58 6.63 -17.99
C LEU A 1028 26.98 6.47 -16.59
N VAL A 1029 27.64 5.68 -15.74
CA VAL A 1029 27.19 5.41 -14.37
C VAL A 1029 27.85 6.37 -13.38
N SER A 1030 29.15 6.59 -13.54
CA SER A 1030 29.96 7.47 -12.69
C SER A 1030 31.11 8.08 -13.48
N GLY A 1031 31.67 9.18 -12.98
CA GLY A 1031 32.82 9.87 -13.57
C GLY A 1031 32.46 11.12 -14.39
N ASP A 1032 33.36 11.52 -15.28
CA ASP A 1032 33.27 12.78 -16.01
C ASP A 1032 32.12 12.82 -17.02
N ALA A 1033 31.19 13.78 -16.87
CA ALA A 1033 30.08 13.97 -17.82
C ALA A 1033 30.54 14.26 -19.27
N LYS A 1034 31.80 14.66 -19.47
CA LYS A 1034 32.43 14.83 -20.79
C LYS A 1034 32.67 13.51 -21.53
N LEU A 1035 32.45 12.36 -20.88
CA LEU A 1035 32.50 11.04 -21.52
C LEU A 1035 31.23 10.69 -22.27
N LYS A 1036 30.09 11.38 -22.05
CA LYS A 1036 28.81 11.07 -22.72
C LYS A 1036 28.90 10.94 -24.25
N PRO A 1037 29.64 11.81 -24.98
CA PRO A 1037 29.78 11.66 -26.43
C PRO A 1037 30.44 10.34 -26.87
N LEU A 1038 31.24 9.70 -26.01
CA LEU A 1038 31.87 8.40 -26.30
C LEU A 1038 30.85 7.25 -26.32
N LEU A 1039 29.74 7.35 -25.59
CA LEU A 1039 28.78 6.25 -25.43
C LEU A 1039 28.19 5.79 -26.77
N ASP A 1040 27.96 6.72 -27.70
CA ASP A 1040 27.51 6.38 -29.06
C ASP A 1040 28.65 5.86 -29.94
N GLU A 1041 29.88 6.36 -29.78
CA GLU A 1041 31.04 5.83 -30.52
C GLU A 1041 31.39 4.40 -30.08
N ALA A 1042 31.19 4.07 -28.80
CA ALA A 1042 31.41 2.72 -28.25
C ALA A 1042 30.53 1.66 -28.94
N LYS A 1043 29.32 2.02 -29.39
CA LYS A 1043 28.42 1.10 -30.15
C LYS A 1043 29.02 0.62 -31.47
N SER A 1044 30.05 1.28 -31.99
CA SER A 1044 30.78 0.81 -33.19
C SER A 1044 31.78 -0.32 -32.90
N LEU A 1045 32.06 -0.59 -31.62
CA LEU A 1045 32.97 -1.64 -31.20
C LEU A 1045 32.32 -3.01 -31.43
N ARG A 1046 33.02 -3.86 -32.18
CA ARG A 1046 32.65 -5.27 -32.35
C ARG A 1046 33.32 -6.10 -31.27
N LEU A 1047 32.55 -6.97 -30.63
CA LEU A 1047 32.99 -7.83 -29.53
C LEU A 1047 32.77 -9.30 -29.91
N PRO A 1048 33.60 -9.85 -30.82
CA PRO A 1048 33.41 -11.21 -31.30
C PRO A 1048 33.52 -12.22 -30.15
N GLY A 1049 32.47 -13.01 -29.95
CA GLY A 1049 32.39 -13.97 -28.87
C GLY A 1049 31.93 -13.39 -27.54
N ALA A 1050 31.32 -12.20 -27.50
CA ALA A 1050 30.57 -11.74 -26.33
C ALA A 1050 29.31 -12.59 -26.08
N GLU A 1051 28.67 -13.06 -27.15
CA GLU A 1051 27.51 -13.95 -27.10
C GLU A 1051 27.62 -15.08 -28.15
N PRO A 1052 26.96 -16.23 -27.94
CA PRO A 1052 26.89 -17.30 -28.93
C PRO A 1052 26.11 -16.85 -30.18
N ALA A 1053 26.50 -17.35 -31.35
CA ALA A 1053 25.82 -17.00 -32.59
C ALA A 1053 24.35 -17.46 -32.57
N GLY A 1054 23.42 -16.53 -32.83
CA GLY A 1054 21.98 -16.80 -32.82
C GLY A 1054 21.32 -16.67 -31.45
N SER A 1055 22.07 -16.32 -30.40
CA SER A 1055 21.52 -15.95 -29.10
C SER A 1055 20.65 -14.70 -29.23
N SER A 1056 19.58 -14.66 -28.44
CA SER A 1056 18.72 -13.48 -28.30
C SER A 1056 19.03 -12.66 -27.05
N ALA A 1057 20.08 -13.03 -26.34
CA ALA A 1057 20.48 -12.44 -25.06
C ALA A 1057 20.77 -10.95 -25.15
N ARG A 1058 20.71 -10.31 -23.98
CA ARG A 1058 21.25 -8.97 -23.78
C ARG A 1058 22.00 -8.87 -22.46
N VAL A 1059 23.28 -9.22 -22.48
CA VAL A 1059 24.10 -9.34 -21.26
C VAL A 1059 24.53 -7.96 -20.73
N LEU A 1060 24.31 -7.70 -19.45
CA LEU A 1060 24.78 -6.49 -18.77
C LEU A 1060 26.24 -6.63 -18.32
N ARG A 1061 27.05 -5.61 -18.60
CA ARG A 1061 28.47 -5.53 -18.24
C ARG A 1061 28.86 -4.12 -17.85
N ASP A 1062 29.79 -4.00 -16.91
CA ASP A 1062 30.43 -2.73 -16.58
C ASP A 1062 31.84 -2.66 -17.16
N ALA A 1063 32.25 -1.45 -17.55
CA ALA A 1063 33.58 -1.16 -18.05
C ALA A 1063 34.10 0.17 -17.48
N VAL A 1064 35.40 0.25 -17.26
CA VAL A 1064 36.11 1.50 -16.96
C VAL A 1064 36.52 2.13 -18.28
N VAL A 1065 36.28 3.43 -18.41
CA VAL A 1065 36.66 4.23 -19.57
C VAL A 1065 37.64 5.33 -19.16
N TYR A 1066 38.69 5.50 -19.94
CA TYR A 1066 39.61 6.62 -19.81
C TYR A 1066 39.92 7.26 -21.16
N CYS A 1067 39.70 8.58 -21.25
CA CYS A 1067 39.99 9.39 -22.43
C CYS A 1067 41.04 10.45 -22.08
N GLY A 1068 42.27 10.25 -22.54
CA GLY A 1068 43.34 11.23 -22.40
C GLY A 1068 43.05 12.54 -23.14
N LYS A 1069 43.56 13.66 -22.63
CA LYS A 1069 43.37 14.98 -23.22
C LYS A 1069 43.91 15.04 -24.66
N LYS A 1070 43.04 15.35 -25.64
CA LYS A 1070 43.33 15.35 -27.08
C LYS A 1070 43.77 13.98 -27.65
N SER A 1071 43.44 12.88 -26.97
CA SER A 1071 43.67 11.54 -27.50
C SER A 1071 42.73 11.24 -28.65
N SER A 1072 43.23 10.58 -29.71
CA SER A 1072 42.40 10.08 -30.83
C SER A 1072 41.62 8.81 -30.49
N THR A 1073 41.93 8.18 -29.34
CA THR A 1073 41.29 6.95 -28.85
C THR A 1073 41.06 7.03 -27.33
N CYS A 1074 40.06 6.31 -26.85
CA CYS A 1074 39.81 6.10 -25.43
C CYS A 1074 39.97 4.62 -25.10
N ASP A 1075 40.49 4.33 -23.91
CA ASP A 1075 40.62 2.97 -23.41
C ASP A 1075 39.31 2.58 -22.73
N LEU A 1076 38.77 1.42 -23.10
CA LEU A 1076 37.58 0.81 -22.52
C LEU A 1076 37.97 -0.57 -22.00
N VAL A 1077 37.91 -0.76 -20.69
CA VAL A 1077 38.36 -1.98 -20.02
C VAL A 1077 37.19 -2.60 -19.27
N PHE A 1078 36.72 -3.76 -19.73
CA PHE A 1078 35.64 -4.48 -19.05
C PHE A 1078 36.07 -4.89 -17.63
N MET A 1079 35.17 -4.69 -16.67
CA MET A 1079 35.40 -5.10 -15.29
C MET A 1079 35.28 -6.62 -15.17
N LEU A 1080 36.05 -7.22 -14.26
CA LEU A 1080 35.99 -8.67 -13.99
C LEU A 1080 34.64 -9.05 -13.36
N ASN A 1081 34.19 -8.22 -12.42
CA ASN A 1081 32.86 -8.30 -11.83
C ASN A 1081 32.04 -7.10 -12.31
N SER A 1082 30.80 -7.34 -12.72
CA SER A 1082 29.83 -6.29 -13.05
C SER A 1082 28.69 -6.33 -12.04
N GLY A 1083 28.07 -5.18 -11.80
CA GLY A 1083 26.94 -5.07 -10.90
C GLY A 1083 27.01 -3.85 -10.00
N ILE A 1084 25.83 -3.43 -9.56
CA ILE A 1084 25.57 -2.22 -8.76
C ILE A 1084 26.55 -2.05 -7.59
N ALA A 1085 26.89 -3.14 -6.89
CA ALA A 1085 27.73 -3.10 -5.69
C ALA A 1085 29.24 -2.91 -5.95
N VAL A 1086 29.70 -3.11 -7.18
CA VAL A 1086 31.13 -2.98 -7.55
C VAL A 1086 31.43 -1.77 -8.43
N GLU A 1087 30.39 -1.04 -8.86
CA GLU A 1087 30.54 0.21 -9.61
C GLU A 1087 31.31 1.25 -8.78
N GLY A 1088 32.32 1.88 -9.38
CA GLY A 1088 33.16 2.89 -8.72
C GLY A 1088 34.35 2.35 -7.91
N ALA A 1089 34.38 1.06 -7.57
CA ALA A 1089 35.45 0.44 -6.78
C ALA A 1089 36.82 0.30 -7.53
N SER A 1090 36.95 0.86 -8.73
CA SER A 1090 38.08 0.65 -9.63
C SER A 1090 38.57 1.93 -10.32
N GLU A 1091 38.73 3.01 -9.55
CA GLU A 1091 39.66 4.09 -9.92
C GLU A 1091 41.10 3.75 -9.51
#